data_AF-A0A7X8VWM2-F1
#
_entry.id   AF-A0A7X8VWM2-F1
#
_cell.length_a   1.000
_cell.length_b   1.000
_cell.length_c   1.000
_cell.angle_alpha   90.00
_cell.angle_beta   90.00
_cell.angle_gamma   90.00
#
_symmetry.space_group_name_H-M   'P 1'
#
loop_
_entity.id
_entity.type
_entity.pdbx_description
1 polymer ?
#
loop_
_entity_poly.entity_id
_entity_poly.type
_entity_poly.pdbx_seq_one_letter_code
_entity_poly.pdbx_strand_id
1 'polypeptide(L)'
;DFLEFQAGTWQRSLTRAMVFPPPTPDDVLFIQDSIGVDVIHYSTDGPIMIPIFINRYFGDPEERARQIETGGIPRTVRLIMPAFDVDYVTGRPYHPERDYVYFNDQFIGILYGSNIVWKINIFPIPIELVNFPDTMGGSAVNWVRIDVDVENSRPIWMTSIDWAALAIPAPRPVMLVHGWMSDSSTWRRMQNSIRKNTGVPTVAIDVNPTGALFENAYTLKYELEEWRQRFAVQEFNIMAHSKGGLDSRCYTNSNTHSEYAHDVHQIFQIATPNAGSRMADLLYDYHHLTLGQQFFLSMFISANELIKIGTWHITTEFTREFNRRSRQGRSRAGLSVVSGRVPNRAFWLFNFPFLDIAELAYGHDDNSADPHHWGDGVVSVASAHTFATPRSASPLRGTNCDHLDIISDQATKIVKIYHDDLLEQKKPTYQPENYHQLIDYRRSAAEQPQPLRSQSATVRDANTPFVPDLNADYPWKDVCTTWDGRLGPGESANCQFLLSQPQDISFLFLGLTPELPVTVTTPNGTQYSNQEENTFFGLPQVLDAKESAQPLAALVTNLGTLPLIEAETGTYRISLGPNPKDEDIICQIAMQEKTPSLQFRLWPRSRTAKTGHDFVLFCSSKLHQELLNEQKMQVRLQVVQEKDGEYGRHYDGGFFRDDGAYPDQIAGDGVFTAAFTIPEAGSFVFFARAEIIPAPGLKAKASSFILGNGSASTSKINAVREFCGLDSNGDGLFNDLQAFCELDIDTESRYYLCAELCDRNGQRVSTCNSPEITLAPGRQEVILSFPGREIFQRGLDGPYCISQLTLYEAGDNMLSSAELDTHSSQLGSDEYRFLEFEHEPICIFDSGRDWAVDQDRDGCRETINVEIQALIAPTYARNYVLDASLFDAQGNKVADSRIYVKLTHTPESLGLNTLTFPFNTKDIVECRCNGPFRFGGIIVRPSIKQDCIYLESSYQTAAYRFREFTPLGNIINVSDNISLTFNHWNLNPNSGALTATATLQNIAGKNGAPLEKAFWLVLPSGSHNRLCQIDGQTDTGLDYLDVTDAIEAELPQLGNCDLKLDPGEAVQFTIEVFSRDRSIPQAQIFSFWADPPPEPQIPSGTIPDTPLDDCALLLLLEKWHRDEITDAVLLQAIRQWQTPQ
;
A
#
# COMPACT_ATOMS: atom_id res chain seq x y z
N ASP A 1 -29.14 -24.12 -52.10
CA ASP A 1 -28.03 -23.78 -53.02
C ASP A 1 -27.85 -22.26 -53.19
N PHE A 2 -28.12 -21.66 -54.36
CA PHE A 2 -27.55 -20.33 -54.69
C PHE A 2 -27.98 -19.17 -53.77
N LEU A 3 -29.20 -19.18 -53.26
CA LEU A 3 -29.67 -18.18 -52.29
C LEU A 3 -29.12 -18.42 -50.86
N GLU A 4 -28.91 -19.67 -50.46
CA GLU A 4 -28.24 -20.01 -49.20
C GLU A 4 -26.74 -19.72 -49.26
N PHE A 5 -26.11 -19.86 -50.44
CA PHE A 5 -24.72 -19.45 -50.66
C PHE A 5 -24.55 -17.92 -50.58
N GLN A 6 -25.55 -17.15 -51.03
CA GLN A 6 -25.60 -15.70 -50.83
C GLN A 6 -25.94 -15.32 -49.37
N ALA A 7 -26.82 -16.06 -48.69
CA ALA A 7 -27.09 -15.86 -47.27
C ALA A 7 -25.84 -16.13 -46.43
N GLY A 8 -25.12 -17.24 -46.67
CA GLY A 8 -23.87 -17.57 -46.01
C GLY A 8 -22.74 -16.57 -46.28
N THR A 9 -22.67 -15.97 -47.47
CA THR A 9 -21.72 -14.86 -47.72
C THR A 9 -22.16 -13.52 -47.14
N TRP A 10 -23.45 -13.32 -46.83
CA TRP A 10 -23.93 -12.17 -46.05
C TRP A 10 -23.74 -12.36 -44.53
N GLN A 11 -23.98 -13.57 -44.00
CA GLN A 11 -23.71 -13.91 -42.59
C GLN A 11 -22.20 -13.86 -42.29
N ARG A 12 -21.34 -14.29 -43.23
CA ARG A 12 -19.89 -14.06 -43.22
C ARG A 12 -19.46 -12.58 -43.40
N SER A 13 -20.37 -11.62 -43.25
CA SER A 13 -20.05 -10.19 -43.08
C SER A 13 -20.53 -9.59 -41.75
N LEU A 14 -21.04 -10.44 -40.83
CA LEU A 14 -21.36 -10.10 -39.44
C LEU A 14 -20.28 -10.62 -38.46
N THR A 15 -19.06 -10.80 -38.96
CA THR A 15 -17.96 -11.53 -38.30
C THR A 15 -17.21 -10.74 -37.23
N ARG A 16 -17.84 -9.76 -36.57
CA ARG A 16 -17.35 -9.19 -35.30
C ARG A 16 -18.46 -8.82 -34.32
N ALA A 17 -18.20 -9.02 -33.03
CA ALA A 17 -19.06 -8.66 -31.92
C ALA A 17 -18.91 -7.17 -31.57
N MET A 18 -19.70 -6.31 -32.22
CA MET A 18 -19.93 -4.87 -31.87
C MET A 18 -20.64 -4.69 -30.50
N VAL A 19 -20.28 -5.53 -29.53
CA VAL A 19 -20.95 -5.85 -28.28
C VAL A 19 -19.92 -6.30 -27.23
N PHE A 20 -18.81 -6.94 -27.66
CA PHE A 20 -17.73 -7.43 -26.79
C PHE A 20 -16.38 -7.16 -27.47
N PRO A 21 -15.83 -5.95 -27.39
CA PRO A 21 -14.61 -5.60 -28.10
C PRO A 21 -13.43 -6.40 -27.53
N PRO A 22 -12.45 -6.82 -28.36
CA PRO A 22 -11.26 -7.49 -27.87
C PRO A 22 -10.55 -6.59 -26.85
N PRO A 23 -10.23 -7.10 -25.64
CA PRO A 23 -9.62 -6.28 -24.61
C PRO A 23 -8.22 -5.79 -25.02
N THR A 24 -7.73 -4.75 -24.37
CA THR A 24 -6.31 -4.39 -24.45
C THR A 24 -5.46 -5.46 -23.74
N PRO A 25 -4.47 -6.09 -24.40
CA PRO A 25 -3.59 -7.06 -23.76
C PRO A 25 -2.75 -6.41 -22.65
N ASP A 26 -2.51 -7.15 -21.57
CA ASP A 26 -1.57 -6.78 -20.52
C ASP A 26 -0.68 -7.98 -20.13
N ASP A 27 0.14 -7.84 -19.10
CA ASP A 27 1.07 -8.88 -18.66
C ASP A 27 0.43 -9.98 -17.78
N VAL A 28 -0.89 -9.99 -17.60
CA VAL A 28 -1.67 -11.07 -16.99
C VAL A 28 -2.87 -11.50 -17.85
N LEU A 29 -3.02 -10.93 -19.05
CA LEU A 29 -4.15 -11.13 -19.95
C LEU A 29 -3.68 -11.42 -21.38
N PHE A 30 -3.68 -12.70 -21.75
CA PHE A 30 -3.15 -13.17 -23.03
C PHE A 30 -4.29 -13.37 -24.03
N ILE A 31 -4.33 -12.56 -25.09
CA ILE A 31 -5.48 -12.43 -25.99
C ILE A 31 -5.12 -12.85 -27.42
N GLN A 32 -6.07 -13.47 -28.12
CA GLN A 32 -5.99 -13.79 -29.54
C GLN A 32 -7.24 -13.32 -30.30
N ASP A 33 -7.04 -12.39 -31.25
CA ASP A 33 -8.05 -11.66 -32.04
C ASP A 33 -7.82 -11.77 -33.57
N SER A 34 -7.10 -12.81 -34.04
CA SER A 34 -6.66 -12.88 -35.46
C SER A 34 -6.41 -14.27 -36.08
N ILE A 35 -6.46 -15.37 -35.31
CA ILE A 35 -6.22 -16.73 -35.81
C ILE A 35 -7.23 -17.66 -35.11
N GLY A 36 -8.02 -18.38 -35.90
CA GLY A 36 -9.10 -19.23 -35.38
C GLY A 36 -10.32 -18.47 -34.89
N VAL A 37 -10.43 -17.17 -35.19
CA VAL A 37 -11.52 -16.27 -34.76
C VAL A 37 -11.95 -15.38 -35.93
N ASP A 38 -13.02 -14.59 -35.78
CA ASP A 38 -13.72 -13.84 -36.84
C ASP A 38 -14.26 -14.71 -38.00
N VAL A 39 -14.47 -16.03 -37.77
CA VAL A 39 -14.95 -16.97 -38.80
C VAL A 39 -16.08 -17.85 -38.26
N ILE A 40 -17.14 -17.98 -39.07
CA ILE A 40 -18.27 -18.91 -38.81
C ILE A 40 -17.90 -20.31 -39.32
N HIS A 41 -17.96 -21.31 -38.44
CA HIS A 41 -17.71 -22.73 -38.73
C HIS A 41 -18.99 -23.56 -38.58
N TYR A 42 -19.18 -24.53 -39.47
CA TYR A 42 -20.05 -25.69 -39.27
C TYR A 42 -19.21 -26.91 -38.85
N SER A 43 -19.84 -27.97 -38.34
CA SER A 43 -19.18 -29.25 -38.02
C SER A 43 -18.42 -29.89 -39.20
N THR A 44 -18.76 -29.54 -40.45
CA THR A 44 -18.04 -29.97 -41.66
C THR A 44 -16.77 -29.20 -41.99
N ASP A 45 -16.57 -28.01 -41.42
CA ASP A 45 -15.39 -27.17 -41.69
C ASP A 45 -14.18 -27.58 -40.83
N GLY A 46 -14.39 -28.45 -39.83
CA GLY A 46 -13.40 -28.86 -38.84
C GLY A 46 -13.39 -27.95 -37.60
N PRO A 47 -12.65 -28.34 -36.54
CA PRO A 47 -12.65 -27.63 -35.28
C PRO A 47 -12.07 -26.22 -35.42
N ILE A 48 -12.60 -25.30 -34.62
CA ILE A 48 -12.04 -23.97 -34.43
C ILE A 48 -10.77 -24.13 -33.57
N MET A 49 -9.64 -23.59 -34.02
CA MET A 49 -8.31 -23.76 -33.38
C MET A 49 -7.69 -22.40 -33.08
N ILE A 50 -7.67 -21.99 -31.81
CA ILE A 50 -7.22 -20.66 -31.37
C ILE A 50 -5.93 -20.81 -30.52
N PRO A 51 -4.77 -20.31 -30.99
CA PRO A 51 -3.53 -20.32 -30.22
C PRO A 51 -3.42 -19.06 -29.33
N ILE A 52 -3.43 -19.24 -28.01
CA ILE A 52 -3.14 -18.17 -27.05
C ILE A 52 -1.67 -18.25 -26.65
N PHE A 53 -0.93 -17.15 -26.84
CA PHE A 53 0.51 -17.06 -26.57
C PHE A 53 0.77 -16.43 -25.20
N ILE A 54 1.38 -17.19 -24.28
CA ILE A 54 1.88 -16.67 -23.01
C ILE A 54 3.35 -16.32 -23.19
N ASN A 55 3.66 -15.02 -23.12
CA ASN A 55 5.04 -14.50 -23.23
C ASN A 55 5.65 -14.14 -21.86
N ARG A 56 4.82 -13.96 -20.81
CA ARG A 56 5.30 -13.63 -19.47
C ARG A 56 6.06 -14.80 -18.84
N TYR A 57 7.16 -14.47 -18.18
CA TYR A 57 7.89 -15.38 -17.32
C TYR A 57 7.31 -15.34 -15.89
N PHE A 58 6.72 -16.47 -15.46
CA PHE A 58 6.12 -16.64 -14.12
C PHE A 58 7.08 -17.33 -13.13
N GLY A 59 8.39 -17.25 -13.37
CA GLY A 59 9.40 -18.06 -12.66
C GLY A 59 9.61 -19.44 -13.28
N ASP A 60 10.61 -20.15 -12.78
CA ASP A 60 10.91 -21.54 -13.18
C ASP A 60 9.89 -22.54 -12.59
N PRO A 61 9.93 -23.85 -12.93
CA PRO A 61 8.95 -24.82 -12.44
C PRO A 61 8.87 -24.96 -10.91
N GLU A 62 9.93 -24.71 -10.14
CA GLU A 62 9.89 -24.72 -8.67
C GLU A 62 9.24 -23.44 -8.13
N GLU A 63 9.62 -22.29 -8.69
CA GLU A 63 9.07 -20.97 -8.36
C GLU A 63 7.57 -20.88 -8.68
N ARG A 64 7.17 -21.38 -9.85
CA ARG A 64 5.78 -21.47 -10.32
C ARG A 64 4.95 -22.37 -9.39
N ALA A 65 5.46 -23.57 -9.07
CA ALA A 65 4.79 -24.49 -8.14
C ALA A 65 4.64 -23.87 -6.74
N ARG A 66 5.67 -23.15 -6.26
CA ARG A 66 5.61 -22.47 -4.97
C ARG A 66 4.61 -21.32 -4.95
N GLN A 67 4.49 -20.53 -6.04
CA GLN A 67 3.44 -19.51 -6.16
C GLN A 67 2.02 -20.09 -6.14
N ILE A 68 1.82 -21.30 -6.68
CA ILE A 68 0.52 -22.00 -6.63
C ILE A 68 0.24 -22.59 -5.23
N GLU A 69 1.29 -22.95 -4.48
CA GLU A 69 1.17 -23.36 -3.07
C GLU A 69 0.81 -22.19 -2.15
N THR A 70 1.39 -21.01 -2.39
CA THR A 70 1.26 -19.81 -1.55
C THR A 70 0.07 -18.92 -1.88
N GLY A 71 -0.56 -19.13 -3.04
CA GLY A 71 -1.66 -18.29 -3.54
C GLY A 71 -1.22 -17.10 -4.38
N GLY A 72 0.09 -16.95 -4.69
CA GLY A 72 0.58 -15.95 -5.64
C GLY A 72 0.03 -16.16 -7.05
N ILE A 73 -0.10 -17.42 -7.51
CA ILE A 73 -0.81 -17.78 -8.74
C ILE A 73 -2.04 -18.62 -8.33
N PRO A 74 -3.26 -18.31 -8.81
CA PRO A 74 -4.44 -19.08 -8.46
C PRO A 74 -4.41 -20.48 -9.10
N ARG A 75 -4.95 -21.47 -8.39
CA ARG A 75 -5.08 -22.87 -8.87
C ARG A 75 -6.02 -23.03 -10.06
N THR A 76 -6.84 -22.01 -10.33
CA THR A 76 -7.77 -21.97 -11.45
C THR A 76 -7.73 -20.57 -12.05
N VAL A 77 -7.49 -20.52 -13.36
CA VAL A 77 -7.49 -19.29 -14.17
C VAL A 77 -8.68 -19.29 -15.12
N ARG A 78 -8.90 -18.20 -15.87
CA ARG A 78 -10.11 -18.02 -16.67
C ARG A 78 -9.77 -17.96 -18.15
N LEU A 79 -10.36 -18.86 -18.95
CA LEU A 79 -10.48 -18.66 -20.39
C LEU A 79 -11.81 -17.94 -20.66
N ILE A 80 -11.75 -16.88 -21.46
CA ILE A 80 -12.88 -15.98 -21.73
C ILE A 80 -13.00 -15.82 -23.24
N MET A 81 -14.18 -16.05 -23.81
CA MET A 81 -14.42 -15.83 -25.23
C MET A 81 -15.91 -15.57 -25.54
N PRO A 82 -16.26 -14.52 -26.28
CA PRO A 82 -17.60 -14.38 -26.87
C PRO A 82 -17.80 -15.39 -28.01
N ALA A 83 -18.93 -16.10 -27.96
CA ALA A 83 -19.38 -17.02 -28.99
C ALA A 83 -20.71 -16.56 -29.60
N PHE A 84 -20.91 -16.82 -30.88
CA PHE A 84 -22.09 -16.45 -31.67
C PHE A 84 -23.01 -17.64 -31.97
N ASP A 85 -24.30 -17.37 -32.14
CA ASP A 85 -25.36 -18.27 -32.65
C ASP A 85 -25.71 -19.51 -31.78
N VAL A 86 -24.87 -19.88 -30.80
CA VAL A 86 -24.93 -21.16 -30.06
C VAL A 86 -26.33 -21.53 -29.53
N ASP A 87 -27.05 -22.41 -30.23
CA ASP A 87 -28.46 -22.73 -30.01
C ASP A 87 -28.66 -23.82 -28.93
N TYR A 88 -28.14 -23.51 -27.73
CA TYR A 88 -28.01 -24.41 -26.58
C TYR A 88 -29.33 -25.04 -26.10
N VAL A 89 -30.46 -24.35 -26.30
CA VAL A 89 -31.82 -24.80 -26.00
C VAL A 89 -32.68 -24.59 -27.24
N THR A 90 -33.19 -25.67 -27.85
CA THR A 90 -33.97 -25.60 -29.09
C THR A 90 -35.36 -26.21 -28.95
N GLY A 91 -36.33 -25.64 -29.65
CA GLY A 91 -37.69 -26.16 -29.81
C GLY A 91 -37.94 -26.83 -31.17
N ARG A 92 -36.86 -27.18 -31.89
CA ARG A 92 -36.89 -27.77 -33.25
C ARG A 92 -36.66 -29.29 -33.20
N PRO A 93 -37.01 -30.07 -34.25
CA PRO A 93 -36.88 -31.53 -34.26
C PRO A 93 -35.44 -32.02 -34.53
N TYR A 94 -34.44 -31.37 -33.93
CA TYR A 94 -33.01 -31.68 -34.02
C TYR A 94 -32.40 -31.70 -32.62
N HIS A 95 -31.18 -32.24 -32.46
CA HIS A 95 -30.49 -32.10 -31.17
C HIS A 95 -30.09 -30.63 -30.98
N PRO A 96 -30.10 -30.10 -29.74
CA PRO A 96 -29.60 -28.75 -29.45
C PRO A 96 -28.13 -28.60 -29.88
N GLU A 97 -27.66 -27.35 -30.06
CA GLU A 97 -26.25 -27.13 -30.40
C GLU A 97 -25.33 -27.48 -29.22
N ARG A 98 -24.22 -28.15 -29.54
CA ARG A 98 -23.31 -28.77 -28.57
C ARG A 98 -21.88 -28.65 -29.07
N ASP A 99 -21.31 -27.47 -28.88
CA ASP A 99 -19.93 -27.20 -29.23
C ASP A 99 -19.03 -27.55 -28.05
N TYR A 100 -18.16 -28.53 -28.22
CA TYR A 100 -17.31 -29.06 -27.15
C TYR A 100 -15.99 -28.30 -27.11
N VAL A 101 -15.70 -27.68 -25.97
CA VAL A 101 -14.51 -26.85 -25.76
C VAL A 101 -13.42 -27.65 -25.06
N TYR A 102 -12.22 -27.57 -25.63
CA TYR A 102 -11.00 -28.20 -25.13
C TYR A 102 -9.91 -27.15 -24.94
N PHE A 103 -9.07 -27.34 -23.92
CA PHE A 103 -7.88 -26.54 -23.66
C PHE A 103 -6.68 -27.49 -23.49
N ASN A 104 -5.66 -27.34 -24.35
CA ASN A 104 -4.52 -28.27 -24.44
C ASN A 104 -4.97 -29.75 -24.44
N ASP A 105 -5.88 -30.06 -25.38
CA ASP A 105 -6.54 -31.36 -25.60
C ASP A 105 -7.38 -31.94 -24.44
N GLN A 106 -7.46 -31.27 -23.28
CA GLN A 106 -8.40 -31.64 -22.22
C GLN A 106 -9.76 -30.97 -22.43
N PHE A 107 -10.86 -31.72 -22.27
CA PHE A 107 -12.22 -31.18 -22.32
C PHE A 107 -12.50 -30.32 -21.08
N ILE A 108 -12.98 -29.09 -21.28
CA ILE A 108 -13.23 -28.11 -20.21
C ILE A 108 -14.71 -27.68 -20.10
N GLY A 109 -15.53 -27.98 -21.10
CA GLY A 109 -16.95 -27.64 -21.08
C GLY A 109 -17.57 -27.54 -22.47
N ILE A 110 -18.74 -26.92 -22.54
CA ILE A 110 -19.48 -26.68 -23.79
C ILE A 110 -19.83 -25.20 -23.91
N LEU A 111 -19.93 -24.67 -25.13
CA LEU A 111 -20.40 -23.31 -25.36
C LEU A 111 -21.87 -23.13 -24.94
N TYR A 112 -22.23 -21.90 -24.59
CA TYR A 112 -23.57 -21.47 -24.18
C TYR A 112 -23.93 -20.13 -24.84
N GLY A 113 -25.11 -20.06 -25.46
CA GLY A 113 -25.54 -18.89 -26.25
C GLY A 113 -27.05 -18.86 -26.50
N SER A 114 -27.44 -18.33 -27.67
CA SER A 114 -28.78 -18.42 -28.28
C SER A 114 -28.69 -18.07 -29.77
N ASN A 115 -29.57 -18.61 -30.62
CA ASN A 115 -29.74 -18.25 -32.05
C ASN A 115 -29.52 -16.74 -32.32
N ILE A 116 -28.51 -16.43 -33.12
CA ILE A 116 -28.11 -15.13 -33.68
C ILE A 116 -27.78 -14.09 -32.57
N VAL A 117 -27.27 -14.56 -31.43
CA VAL A 117 -26.83 -13.74 -30.29
C VAL A 117 -25.38 -14.05 -29.94
N TRP A 118 -24.57 -13.01 -29.73
CA TRP A 118 -23.25 -13.14 -29.10
C TRP A 118 -23.41 -13.27 -27.58
N LYS A 119 -22.71 -14.23 -26.95
CA LYS A 119 -22.53 -14.31 -25.48
C LYS A 119 -21.09 -14.59 -25.10
N ILE A 120 -20.59 -13.87 -24.09
CA ILE A 120 -19.36 -14.27 -23.38
C ILE A 120 -19.56 -15.61 -22.69
N ASN A 121 -18.64 -16.52 -22.96
CA ASN A 121 -18.44 -17.77 -22.27
C ASN A 121 -17.16 -17.65 -21.41
N ILE A 122 -17.20 -18.19 -20.19
CA ILE A 122 -16.08 -18.17 -19.25
C ILE A 122 -15.88 -19.61 -18.77
N PHE A 123 -14.66 -20.13 -18.91
CA PHE A 123 -14.30 -21.47 -18.47
C PHE A 123 -13.23 -21.43 -17.37
N PRO A 124 -13.45 -22.12 -16.24
CA PRO A 124 -12.41 -22.33 -15.23
C PRO A 124 -11.37 -23.32 -15.78
N ILE A 125 -10.12 -22.87 -15.91
CA ILE A 125 -8.99 -23.66 -16.38
C ILE A 125 -8.11 -24.02 -15.17
N PRO A 126 -8.00 -25.29 -14.78
CA PRO A 126 -7.02 -25.73 -13.78
C PRO A 126 -5.59 -25.35 -14.23
N ILE A 127 -4.80 -24.76 -13.33
CA ILE A 127 -3.51 -24.15 -13.65
C ILE A 127 -2.49 -25.16 -14.20
N GLU A 128 -2.63 -26.43 -13.81
CA GLU A 128 -1.85 -27.57 -14.31
C GLU A 128 -2.07 -27.90 -15.80
N LEU A 129 -3.12 -27.36 -16.43
CA LEU A 129 -3.35 -27.50 -17.87
C LEU A 129 -2.65 -26.41 -18.69
N VAL A 130 -2.11 -25.36 -18.05
CA VAL A 130 -1.54 -24.19 -18.74
C VAL A 130 -0.06 -24.41 -19.06
N ASN A 131 0.28 -24.32 -20.35
CA ASN A 131 1.66 -24.28 -20.83
C ASN A 131 2.26 -22.90 -20.58
N PHE A 132 3.43 -22.83 -19.94
CA PHE A 132 4.15 -21.60 -19.62
C PHE A 132 5.55 -21.57 -20.24
N PRO A 133 6.16 -20.39 -20.43
CA PRO A 133 7.60 -20.30 -20.70
C PRO A 133 8.43 -20.88 -19.55
N ASP A 134 9.39 -21.75 -19.90
CA ASP A 134 10.41 -22.24 -18.97
C ASP A 134 11.62 -21.29 -18.86
N THR A 135 11.76 -20.35 -19.79
CA THR A 135 12.87 -19.38 -19.88
C THR A 135 12.36 -17.96 -20.08
N MET A 136 13.04 -16.98 -19.47
CA MET A 136 12.87 -15.55 -19.76
C MET A 136 13.03 -15.26 -21.26
N GLY A 137 12.20 -14.36 -21.80
CA GLY A 137 12.11 -14.07 -23.24
C GLY A 137 11.53 -15.21 -24.10
N GLY A 138 11.08 -16.31 -23.50
CA GLY A 138 10.38 -17.41 -24.17
C GLY A 138 8.90 -17.12 -24.38
N SER A 139 8.25 -17.98 -25.18
CA SER A 139 6.80 -17.96 -25.39
C SER A 139 6.27 -19.40 -25.34
N ALA A 140 5.07 -19.58 -24.79
CA ALA A 140 4.36 -20.86 -24.75
C ALA A 140 2.97 -20.74 -25.36
N VAL A 141 2.59 -21.73 -26.17
CA VAL A 141 1.28 -21.82 -26.81
C VAL A 141 0.32 -22.64 -25.96
N ASN A 142 -0.87 -22.10 -25.76
CA ASN A 142 -2.03 -22.78 -25.23
C ASN A 142 -3.10 -22.87 -26.33
N TRP A 143 -3.54 -24.08 -26.65
CA TRP A 143 -4.54 -24.30 -27.70
C TRP A 143 -5.93 -24.37 -27.10
N VAL A 144 -6.81 -23.46 -27.51
CA VAL A 144 -8.26 -23.64 -27.41
C VAL A 144 -8.73 -24.33 -28.67
N ARG A 145 -9.48 -25.42 -28.52
CA ARG A 145 -10.06 -26.22 -29.60
C ARG A 145 -11.55 -26.38 -29.38
N ILE A 146 -12.37 -26.06 -30.38
CA ILE A 146 -13.83 -26.17 -30.30
C ILE A 146 -14.30 -27.12 -31.40
N ASP A 147 -14.86 -28.26 -31.00
CA ASP A 147 -15.57 -29.16 -31.91
C ASP A 147 -17.02 -28.68 -32.03
N VAL A 148 -17.43 -28.23 -33.22
CA VAL A 148 -18.75 -27.62 -33.47
C VAL A 148 -19.82 -28.69 -33.71
N ASP A 149 -21.04 -28.48 -33.19
CA ASP A 149 -22.26 -29.29 -33.41
C ASP A 149 -22.04 -30.82 -33.29
N VAL A 150 -21.53 -31.26 -32.14
CA VAL A 150 -21.06 -32.65 -31.92
C VAL A 150 -22.21 -33.68 -31.84
N GLU A 151 -23.42 -33.27 -31.43
CA GLU A 151 -24.57 -34.19 -31.31
C GLU A 151 -25.32 -34.44 -32.63
N ASN A 152 -25.23 -33.57 -33.65
CA ASN A 152 -25.95 -33.76 -34.91
C ASN A 152 -25.06 -34.40 -35.99
N SER A 153 -25.54 -35.47 -36.62
CA SER A 153 -24.81 -36.20 -37.67
C SER A 153 -24.78 -35.50 -39.05
N ARG A 154 -25.01 -34.17 -39.07
CA ARG A 154 -25.07 -33.28 -40.23
C ARG A 154 -24.73 -31.86 -39.75
N PRO A 155 -24.20 -30.96 -40.60
CA PRO A 155 -24.10 -29.55 -40.25
C PRO A 155 -25.51 -28.96 -40.15
N ILE A 156 -26.02 -28.82 -38.92
CA ILE A 156 -27.32 -28.20 -38.64
C ILE A 156 -27.10 -26.83 -38.00
N TRP A 157 -26.20 -26.77 -37.03
CA TRP A 157 -25.84 -25.55 -36.33
C TRP A 157 -24.43 -25.06 -36.73
N MET A 158 -24.09 -23.85 -36.29
CA MET A 158 -22.85 -23.15 -36.62
C MET A 158 -22.52 -22.14 -35.54
N THR A 159 -21.24 -21.97 -35.23
CA THR A 159 -20.78 -20.95 -34.27
C THR A 159 -19.60 -20.15 -34.81
N SER A 160 -19.27 -19.06 -34.12
CA SER A 160 -18.13 -18.19 -34.38
C SER A 160 -17.60 -17.63 -33.06
N ILE A 161 -16.30 -17.47 -32.96
CA ILE A 161 -15.62 -16.80 -31.83
C ILE A 161 -15.03 -15.48 -32.34
N ASP A 162 -15.16 -14.41 -31.55
CA ASP A 162 -14.61 -13.08 -31.86
C ASP A 162 -13.12 -12.99 -31.47
N TRP A 163 -12.84 -13.38 -30.22
CA TRP A 163 -11.51 -13.44 -29.64
C TRP A 163 -11.51 -14.44 -28.48
N ALA A 164 -10.33 -14.86 -28.05
CA ALA A 164 -10.16 -15.63 -26.81
C ALA A 164 -9.07 -15.00 -25.93
N ALA A 165 -9.36 -14.86 -24.63
CA ALA A 165 -8.46 -14.29 -23.65
C ALA A 165 -8.25 -15.25 -22.47
N LEU A 166 -7.00 -15.47 -22.09
CA LEU A 166 -6.61 -16.25 -20.91
C LEU A 166 -6.10 -15.30 -19.82
N ALA A 167 -6.84 -15.20 -18.73
CA ALA A 167 -6.59 -14.28 -17.62
C ALA A 167 -5.89 -15.02 -16.46
N ILE A 168 -4.63 -14.70 -16.21
CA ILE A 168 -3.73 -15.32 -15.22
C ILE A 168 -3.21 -14.25 -14.24
N PRO A 169 -3.98 -13.92 -13.18
CA PRO A 169 -3.49 -13.06 -12.10
C PRO A 169 -2.20 -13.63 -11.49
N ALA A 170 -1.18 -12.80 -11.30
CA ALA A 170 0.11 -13.23 -10.75
C ALA A 170 0.91 -12.05 -10.16
N PRO A 171 1.85 -12.29 -9.22
CA PRO A 171 2.55 -11.23 -8.52
C PRO A 171 3.64 -10.60 -9.40
N ARG A 172 3.91 -9.32 -9.17
CA ARG A 172 4.95 -8.59 -9.92
C ARG A 172 6.35 -9.10 -9.54
N PRO A 173 7.25 -9.37 -10.50
CA PRO A 173 8.62 -9.78 -10.19
C PRO A 173 9.35 -8.75 -9.34
N VAL A 174 10.33 -9.21 -8.55
CA VAL A 174 11.10 -8.33 -7.65
C VAL A 174 12.48 -8.03 -8.20
N MET A 175 12.77 -6.74 -8.44
CA MET A 175 14.13 -6.26 -8.70
C MET A 175 14.82 -5.90 -7.38
N LEU A 176 16.04 -6.39 -7.19
CA LEU A 176 16.81 -6.29 -5.95
C LEU A 176 17.99 -5.34 -6.14
N VAL A 177 17.97 -4.21 -5.42
CA VAL A 177 18.88 -3.06 -5.64
C VAL A 177 19.77 -2.86 -4.42
N HIS A 178 21.07 -3.17 -4.57
CA HIS A 178 22.01 -3.22 -3.45
C HIS A 178 22.41 -1.85 -2.88
N GLY A 179 23.05 -1.88 -1.71
CA GLY A 179 23.56 -0.69 -1.02
C GLY A 179 24.87 -0.14 -1.57
N TRP A 180 25.43 0.84 -0.86
CA TRP A 180 26.78 1.38 -1.10
C TRP A 180 27.86 0.38 -0.66
N MET A 181 29.00 0.34 -1.38
CA MET A 181 30.07 -0.67 -1.24
C MET A 181 29.58 -2.14 -1.27
N SER A 182 28.49 -2.39 -1.99
CA SER A 182 27.85 -3.70 -2.14
C SER A 182 27.74 -4.08 -3.62
N ASP A 183 27.49 -5.36 -3.89
CA ASP A 183 27.10 -5.88 -5.19
C ASP A 183 25.80 -6.70 -5.10
N SER A 184 25.30 -7.14 -6.26
CA SER A 184 24.12 -7.99 -6.44
C SER A 184 24.19 -9.33 -5.68
N SER A 185 25.39 -9.86 -5.42
CA SER A 185 25.58 -11.19 -4.82
C SER A 185 25.17 -11.24 -3.33
N THR A 186 25.17 -10.09 -2.66
CA THR A 186 24.67 -9.94 -1.28
C THR A 186 23.21 -10.38 -1.13
N TRP A 187 22.39 -10.19 -2.17
CA TRP A 187 20.98 -10.59 -2.18
C TRP A 187 20.74 -12.10 -2.24
N ARG A 188 21.76 -12.94 -2.48
CA ARG A 188 21.63 -14.40 -2.63
C ARG A 188 20.79 -15.06 -1.53
N ARG A 189 20.92 -14.62 -0.27
CA ARG A 189 20.12 -15.15 0.85
C ARG A 189 18.67 -14.68 0.82
N MET A 190 18.42 -13.43 0.40
CA MET A 190 17.08 -12.89 0.21
C MET A 190 16.38 -13.58 -0.96
N GLN A 191 17.03 -13.73 -2.12
CA GLN A 191 16.50 -14.44 -3.30
C GLN A 191 16.08 -15.87 -2.94
N ASN A 192 16.97 -16.63 -2.29
CA ASN A 192 16.66 -17.97 -1.79
C ASN A 192 15.46 -17.97 -0.81
N SER A 193 15.26 -16.90 -0.05
CA SER A 193 14.15 -16.78 0.89
C SER A 193 12.83 -16.37 0.20
N ILE A 194 12.86 -15.45 -0.77
CA ILE A 194 11.70 -15.09 -1.59
C ILE A 194 11.24 -16.32 -2.38
N ARG A 195 12.15 -16.98 -3.11
CA ARG A 195 11.91 -18.24 -3.83
C ARG A 195 11.32 -19.32 -2.93
N LYS A 196 11.88 -19.54 -1.73
CA LYS A 196 11.42 -20.60 -0.82
C LYS A 196 10.08 -20.29 -0.13
N ASN A 197 9.84 -19.04 0.29
CA ASN A 197 8.63 -18.71 1.05
C ASN A 197 7.45 -18.38 0.14
N THR A 198 7.68 -17.57 -0.91
CA THR A 198 6.63 -17.04 -1.81
C THR A 198 6.61 -17.70 -3.19
N GLY A 199 7.78 -18.04 -3.74
CA GLY A 199 7.96 -18.52 -5.12
C GLY A 199 8.05 -17.40 -6.17
N VAL A 200 7.90 -16.13 -5.79
CA VAL A 200 7.92 -15.00 -6.73
C VAL A 200 9.31 -14.85 -7.35
N PRO A 201 9.43 -14.75 -8.69
CA PRO A 201 10.74 -14.69 -9.33
C PRO A 201 11.42 -13.34 -9.08
N THR A 202 12.75 -13.37 -9.00
CA THR A 202 13.56 -12.20 -8.63
C THR A 202 14.72 -11.99 -9.58
N VAL A 203 15.16 -10.74 -9.70
CA VAL A 203 16.43 -10.37 -10.34
C VAL A 203 17.21 -9.47 -9.40
N ALA A 204 18.52 -9.69 -9.26
CA ALA A 204 19.42 -8.79 -8.57
C ALA A 204 20.32 -8.13 -9.61
N ILE A 205 20.43 -6.80 -9.55
CA ILE A 205 21.17 -5.98 -10.51
C ILE A 205 22.38 -5.33 -9.84
N ASP A 206 23.39 -4.97 -10.62
CA ASP A 206 24.57 -4.23 -10.16
C ASP A 206 24.46 -2.75 -10.58
N VAL A 207 24.36 -1.86 -9.60
CA VAL A 207 24.47 -0.39 -9.79
C VAL A 207 25.86 0.08 -9.37
N ASN A 208 26.27 1.32 -9.66
CA ASN A 208 27.61 1.76 -9.27
C ASN A 208 27.71 1.76 -7.72
N PRO A 209 28.60 0.94 -7.11
CA PRO A 209 28.64 0.74 -5.66
C PRO A 209 29.13 1.97 -4.89
N THR A 210 29.78 2.92 -5.56
CA THR A 210 30.30 4.16 -4.97
C THR A 210 29.83 5.42 -5.72
N GLY A 211 28.99 5.25 -6.76
CA GLY A 211 28.55 6.30 -7.69
C GLY A 211 27.41 7.18 -7.22
N ALA A 212 26.95 8.04 -8.13
CA ALA A 212 25.95 9.06 -7.85
C ALA A 212 24.56 8.46 -7.52
N LEU A 213 23.65 9.30 -7.03
CA LEU A 213 22.24 8.92 -6.86
C LEU A 213 21.51 8.93 -8.22
N PHE A 214 21.81 9.95 -9.02
CA PHE A 214 21.26 10.16 -10.36
C PHE A 214 21.85 9.17 -11.38
N GLU A 215 23.16 8.90 -11.30
CA GLU A 215 23.83 7.85 -12.09
C GLU A 215 23.17 6.49 -11.87
N ASN A 216 23.03 6.04 -10.62
CA ASN A 216 22.37 4.77 -10.30
C ASN A 216 20.88 4.78 -10.72
N ALA A 217 20.20 5.92 -10.67
CA ALA A 217 18.84 6.07 -11.21
C ALA A 217 18.77 5.94 -12.74
N TYR A 218 19.79 6.40 -13.48
CA TYR A 218 19.91 6.15 -14.92
C TYR A 218 20.27 4.68 -15.22
N THR A 219 21.12 4.03 -14.43
CA THR A 219 21.37 2.59 -14.54
C THR A 219 20.08 1.78 -14.31
N LEU A 220 19.31 2.12 -13.27
CA LEU A 220 18.00 1.54 -12.97
C LEU A 220 17.03 1.63 -14.16
N LYS A 221 17.02 2.75 -14.89
CA LYS A 221 16.20 2.91 -16.11
C LYS A 221 16.52 1.84 -17.16
N TYR A 222 17.80 1.66 -17.51
CA TYR A 222 18.19 0.71 -18.55
C TYR A 222 18.02 -0.76 -18.11
N GLU A 223 18.33 -1.07 -16.84
CA GLU A 223 18.07 -2.40 -16.28
C GLU A 223 16.57 -2.72 -16.28
N LEU A 224 15.70 -1.81 -15.82
CA LEU A 224 14.25 -2.03 -15.83
C LEU A 224 13.71 -2.18 -17.25
N GLU A 225 14.22 -1.43 -18.23
CA GLU A 225 13.81 -1.59 -19.64
C GLU A 225 14.18 -2.99 -20.18
N GLU A 226 15.40 -3.48 -19.93
CA GLU A 226 15.80 -4.84 -20.35
C GLU A 226 14.97 -5.92 -19.61
N TRP A 227 14.86 -5.82 -18.29
CA TRP A 227 14.20 -6.85 -17.49
C TRP A 227 12.68 -6.87 -17.68
N ARG A 228 12.02 -5.73 -17.97
CA ARG A 228 10.61 -5.71 -18.42
C ARG A 228 10.41 -6.48 -19.71
N GLN A 229 11.30 -6.32 -20.70
CA GLN A 229 11.25 -7.10 -21.94
C GLN A 229 11.52 -8.59 -21.71
N ARG A 230 12.51 -8.95 -20.86
CA ARG A 230 12.90 -10.34 -20.59
C ARG A 230 11.91 -11.12 -19.72
N PHE A 231 11.23 -10.46 -18.79
CA PHE A 231 10.12 -11.06 -18.05
C PHE A 231 8.77 -10.94 -18.79
N ALA A 232 8.69 -10.08 -19.81
CA ALA A 232 7.46 -9.60 -20.45
C ALA A 232 6.40 -9.15 -19.43
N VAL A 233 6.79 -8.17 -18.60
CA VAL A 233 5.94 -7.55 -17.58
C VAL A 233 5.87 -6.03 -17.73
N GLN A 234 4.74 -5.45 -17.33
CA GLN A 234 4.53 -4.01 -17.37
C GLN A 234 5.13 -3.30 -16.15
N GLU A 235 5.19 -3.96 -14.98
CA GLU A 235 5.60 -3.34 -13.71
C GLU A 235 6.46 -4.30 -12.88
N PHE A 236 7.46 -3.75 -12.18
CA PHE A 236 8.22 -4.44 -11.14
C PHE A 236 7.79 -3.99 -9.74
N ASN A 237 8.07 -4.84 -8.75
CA ASN A 237 8.33 -4.38 -7.38
C ASN A 237 9.83 -4.21 -7.20
N ILE A 238 10.28 -3.17 -6.49
CA ILE A 238 11.68 -3.03 -6.10
C ILE A 238 11.83 -3.41 -4.62
N MET A 239 12.83 -4.21 -4.29
CA MET A 239 13.31 -4.39 -2.92
C MET A 239 14.75 -3.88 -2.83
N ALA A 240 15.00 -2.91 -1.97
CA ALA A 240 16.23 -2.13 -2.01
C ALA A 240 16.84 -1.95 -0.63
N HIS A 241 18.18 -2.01 -0.57
CA HIS A 241 18.93 -1.93 0.68
C HIS A 241 19.77 -0.66 0.75
N SER A 242 19.84 -0.03 1.93
CA SER A 242 20.72 1.12 2.19
C SER A 242 20.57 2.21 1.10
N LYS A 243 21.67 2.72 0.51
CA LYS A 243 21.69 3.68 -0.61
C LYS A 243 20.79 3.25 -1.79
N GLY A 244 20.69 1.97 -2.11
CA GLY A 244 19.85 1.47 -3.21
C GLY A 244 18.38 1.88 -3.06
N GLY A 245 17.88 2.05 -1.83
CA GLY A 245 16.54 2.56 -1.59
C GLY A 245 16.37 4.06 -1.81
N LEU A 246 17.45 4.86 -1.76
CA LEU A 246 17.47 6.24 -2.23
C LEU A 246 17.62 6.29 -3.76
N ASP A 247 18.46 5.44 -4.36
CA ASP A 247 18.60 5.32 -5.82
C ASP A 247 17.25 4.96 -6.47
N SER A 248 16.50 4.04 -5.85
CA SER A 248 15.15 3.65 -6.27
C SER A 248 14.14 4.81 -6.15
N ARG A 249 14.18 5.56 -5.03
CA ARG A 249 13.38 6.79 -4.85
C ARG A 249 13.76 7.90 -5.84
N CYS A 250 15.01 7.96 -6.26
CA CYS A 250 15.53 8.91 -7.23
C CYS A 250 15.04 8.57 -8.64
N TYR A 251 15.06 7.29 -9.01
CA TYR A 251 14.50 6.78 -10.26
C TYR A 251 13.00 7.03 -10.38
N THR A 252 12.19 6.65 -9.36
CA THR A 252 10.72 6.76 -9.44
C THR A 252 10.15 8.17 -9.26
N ASN A 253 10.98 9.22 -9.22
CA ASN A 253 10.53 10.60 -9.01
C ASN A 253 10.53 11.42 -10.30
N SER A 254 9.43 12.13 -10.59
CA SER A 254 9.28 12.91 -11.83
C SER A 254 10.19 14.12 -11.96
N ASN A 255 10.90 14.54 -10.89
CA ASN A 255 11.96 15.56 -10.97
C ASN A 255 13.29 14.99 -11.46
N THR A 256 13.40 13.66 -11.59
CA THR A 256 14.53 12.96 -12.23
C THR A 256 14.09 12.31 -13.54
N HIS A 257 12.95 11.62 -13.52
CA HIS A 257 12.42 10.85 -14.65
C HIS A 257 10.90 11.03 -14.76
N SER A 258 10.47 12.05 -15.51
CA SER A 258 9.05 12.32 -15.75
C SER A 258 8.30 11.18 -16.46
N GLU A 259 9.01 10.40 -17.28
CA GLU A 259 8.47 9.35 -18.15
C GLU A 259 8.23 7.99 -17.46
N TYR A 260 8.90 7.69 -16.34
CA TYR A 260 9.03 6.31 -15.81
C TYR A 260 8.41 6.07 -14.42
N ALA A 261 7.59 7.00 -13.92
CA ALA A 261 6.87 6.84 -12.65
C ALA A 261 5.76 5.77 -12.67
N HIS A 262 5.72 4.90 -13.69
CA HIS A 262 4.73 3.83 -13.94
C HIS A 262 5.38 2.46 -14.18
N ASP A 263 6.71 2.34 -14.06
CA ASP A 263 7.45 1.09 -14.23
C ASP A 263 7.55 0.26 -12.93
N VAL A 264 7.25 0.89 -11.78
CA VAL A 264 7.43 0.34 -10.43
C VAL A 264 6.15 0.55 -9.63
N HIS A 265 5.59 -0.54 -9.12
CA HIS A 265 4.37 -0.55 -8.29
C HIS A 265 4.67 -0.20 -6.83
N GLN A 266 5.68 -0.84 -6.22
CA GLN A 266 6.11 -0.58 -4.83
C GLN A 266 7.63 -0.64 -4.66
N ILE A 267 8.13 0.05 -3.64
CA ILE A 267 9.51 0.00 -3.16
C ILE A 267 9.51 -0.50 -1.70
N PHE A 268 10.08 -1.68 -1.49
CA PHE A 268 10.36 -2.30 -0.20
C PHE A 268 11.77 -1.94 0.26
N GLN A 269 11.90 -0.89 1.06
CA GLN A 269 13.19 -0.46 1.59
C GLN A 269 13.62 -1.30 2.80
N ILE A 270 14.92 -1.53 2.91
CA ILE A 270 15.58 -2.18 4.04
C ILE A 270 16.75 -1.30 4.47
N ALA A 271 16.72 -0.78 5.70
CA ALA A 271 17.81 0.03 6.28
C ALA A 271 18.23 1.27 5.47
N THR A 272 17.38 1.80 4.59
CA THR A 272 17.70 2.98 3.75
C THR A 272 17.84 4.27 4.59
N PRO A 273 18.91 5.06 4.42
CA PRO A 273 19.08 6.34 5.12
C PRO A 273 18.21 7.45 4.50
N ASN A 274 16.89 7.38 4.67
CA ASN A 274 15.97 8.34 4.04
C ASN A 274 16.15 9.80 4.52
N ALA A 275 16.70 10.05 5.72
CA ALA A 275 17.17 11.37 6.16
C ALA A 275 18.70 11.41 6.41
N GLY A 276 19.44 10.54 5.71
CA GLY A 276 20.90 10.47 5.78
C GLY A 276 21.44 9.71 6.98
N SER A 277 22.73 9.42 6.93
CA SER A 277 23.51 8.85 8.03
C SER A 277 24.42 9.92 8.62
N ARG A 278 24.35 10.14 9.93
CA ARG A 278 25.32 10.98 10.62
C ARG A 278 26.74 10.38 10.62
N MET A 279 26.86 9.06 10.39
CA MET A 279 28.17 8.43 10.17
C MET A 279 28.80 8.96 8.87
N ALA A 280 28.00 9.16 7.82
CA ALA A 280 28.46 9.79 6.59
C ALA A 280 28.87 11.25 6.81
N ASP A 281 28.12 12.02 7.61
CA ASP A 281 28.50 13.39 7.97
C ASP A 281 29.90 13.44 8.63
N LEU A 282 30.21 12.50 9.53
CA LEU A 282 31.55 12.40 10.15
C LEU A 282 32.67 12.16 9.14
N LEU A 283 32.43 11.47 8.01
CA LEU A 283 33.45 11.25 6.98
C LEU A 283 33.95 12.57 6.37
N TYR A 284 33.09 13.59 6.32
CA TYR A 284 33.37 14.91 5.73
C TYR A 284 33.65 16.00 6.78
N ASP A 285 33.19 15.82 8.02
CA ASP A 285 33.14 16.89 9.03
C ASP A 285 33.60 16.45 10.44
N TYR A 286 34.63 15.59 10.53
CA TYR A 286 35.17 15.10 11.81
C TYR A 286 35.93 16.13 12.67
N HIS A 287 36.09 17.38 12.20
CA HIS A 287 36.97 18.36 12.86
C HIS A 287 36.52 18.86 14.24
N HIS A 288 35.25 18.65 14.59
CA HIS A 288 34.68 18.93 15.91
C HIS A 288 34.96 17.83 16.95
N LEU A 289 35.40 16.64 16.52
CA LEU A 289 35.69 15.53 17.43
C LEU A 289 36.99 15.76 18.23
N THR A 290 37.16 15.06 19.36
CA THR A 290 38.43 15.02 20.12
C THR A 290 39.55 14.35 19.32
N LEU A 291 40.82 14.59 19.68
CA LEU A 291 41.98 14.08 18.94
C LEU A 291 41.98 12.54 18.82
N GLY A 292 41.55 11.82 19.86
CA GLY A 292 41.44 10.36 19.84
C GLY A 292 40.35 9.86 18.89
N GLN A 293 39.19 10.52 18.90
CA GLN A 293 38.09 10.23 17.97
C GLN A 293 38.47 10.56 16.52
N GLN A 294 39.19 11.66 16.27
CA GLN A 294 39.72 11.99 14.94
C GLN A 294 40.73 10.94 14.46
N PHE A 295 41.63 10.47 15.34
CA PHE A 295 42.58 9.42 15.01
C PHE A 295 41.88 8.09 14.68
N PHE A 296 40.97 7.64 15.56
CA PHE A 296 40.10 6.47 15.37
C PHE A 296 39.39 6.49 14.02
N LEU A 297 38.67 7.58 13.73
CA LEU A 297 37.91 7.72 12.49
C LEU A 297 38.84 7.81 11.26
N SER A 298 39.98 8.50 11.35
CA SER A 298 40.91 8.62 10.22
C SER A 298 41.52 7.29 9.78
N MET A 299 41.78 6.37 10.73
CA MET A 299 42.20 4.99 10.43
C MET A 299 41.07 4.20 9.78
N PHE A 300 39.84 4.31 10.29
CA PHE A 300 38.66 3.66 9.72
C PHE A 300 38.36 4.12 8.28
N ILE A 301 38.45 5.44 8.03
CA ILE A 301 38.32 6.05 6.69
C ILE A 301 39.40 5.52 5.74
N SER A 302 40.66 5.54 6.18
CA SER A 302 41.81 5.17 5.35
C SER A 302 41.87 3.67 5.05
N ALA A 303 41.39 2.81 5.97
CA ALA A 303 41.37 1.36 5.78
C ALA A 303 40.28 0.88 4.79
N ASN A 304 39.26 1.70 4.52
CA ASN A 304 38.07 1.29 3.76
C ASN A 304 37.70 2.25 2.59
N GLU A 305 38.54 3.25 2.29
CA GLU A 305 38.32 4.26 1.24
C GLU A 305 36.93 4.95 1.28
N LEU A 306 36.39 5.22 2.47
CA LEU A 306 34.97 5.57 2.64
C LEU A 306 34.51 6.87 1.96
N ILE A 307 35.41 7.77 1.60
CA ILE A 307 35.08 9.11 1.04
C ILE A 307 34.95 8.99 -0.49
N LYS A 308 33.70 8.95 -0.99
CA LYS A 308 33.33 8.88 -2.42
C LYS A 308 32.02 9.69 -2.65
N ILE A 309 31.63 9.91 -3.90
CA ILE A 309 30.35 10.56 -4.25
C ILE A 309 29.13 9.83 -3.62
N GLY A 310 29.11 8.50 -3.65
CA GLY A 310 28.00 7.71 -3.08
C GLY A 310 27.82 7.85 -1.57
N THR A 311 28.88 8.19 -0.83
CA THR A 311 28.82 8.48 0.62
C THR A 311 28.37 9.91 0.89
N TRP A 312 28.74 10.86 0.04
CA TRP A 312 28.25 12.23 0.10
C TRP A 312 26.72 12.26 -0.05
N HIS A 313 26.19 11.43 -0.95
CA HIS A 313 24.76 11.29 -1.23
C HIS A 313 23.94 10.59 -0.13
N ILE A 314 24.57 10.16 0.97
CA ILE A 314 23.89 9.68 2.17
C ILE A 314 24.18 10.55 3.41
N THR A 315 24.76 11.75 3.25
CA THR A 315 24.86 12.75 4.33
C THR A 315 23.48 13.31 4.71
N THR A 316 23.33 13.84 5.93
CA THR A 316 22.08 14.44 6.41
C THR A 316 21.78 15.81 5.79
N GLU A 317 22.77 16.47 5.17
CA GLU A 317 22.56 17.69 4.38
C GLU A 317 22.05 17.38 2.97
N PHE A 318 22.77 16.51 2.24
CA PHE A 318 22.35 16.07 0.90
C PHE A 318 20.94 15.50 0.91
N THR A 319 20.67 14.56 1.82
CA THR A 319 19.36 13.90 1.87
C THR A 319 18.24 14.85 2.26
N ARG A 320 18.50 15.93 3.03
CA ARG A 320 17.50 16.96 3.32
C ARG A 320 17.11 17.74 2.07
N GLU A 321 18.08 18.13 1.25
CA GLU A 321 17.84 18.84 0.00
C GLU A 321 17.21 17.93 -1.08
N PHE A 322 17.70 16.69 -1.23
CA PHE A 322 17.06 15.67 -2.08
C PHE A 322 15.61 15.44 -1.67
N ASN A 323 15.34 15.20 -0.38
CA ASN A 323 13.98 15.05 0.15
C ASN A 323 13.09 16.26 -0.12
N ARG A 324 13.63 17.48 0.04
CA ARG A 324 12.91 18.74 -0.21
C ARG A 324 12.46 18.84 -1.67
N ARG A 325 13.37 18.60 -2.61
CA ARG A 325 13.07 18.63 -4.05
C ARG A 325 12.19 17.46 -4.47
N SER A 326 12.41 16.25 -3.95
CA SER A 326 11.57 15.07 -4.26
C SER A 326 10.10 15.24 -3.86
N ARG A 327 9.76 16.10 -2.89
CA ARG A 327 8.35 16.38 -2.52
C ARG A 327 7.56 17.08 -3.62
N GLN A 328 8.24 17.87 -4.46
CA GLN A 328 7.63 18.61 -5.57
C GLN A 328 7.30 17.67 -6.74
N GLY A 329 8.07 16.60 -6.92
CA GLY A 329 7.84 15.60 -7.97
C GLY A 329 6.78 14.57 -7.64
N ARG A 330 6.17 14.00 -8.69
CA ARG A 330 5.31 12.81 -8.58
C ARG A 330 6.17 11.58 -8.34
N SER A 331 5.67 10.67 -7.50
CA SER A 331 6.09 9.26 -7.46
C SER A 331 4.86 8.44 -7.11
N ARG A 332 4.49 7.46 -7.95
CA ARG A 332 3.33 6.58 -7.69
C ARG A 332 3.69 5.29 -6.94
N ALA A 333 4.97 4.92 -6.93
CA ALA A 333 5.42 3.70 -6.27
C ALA A 333 5.20 3.76 -4.75
N GLY A 334 4.45 2.81 -4.20
CA GLY A 334 4.19 2.73 -2.76
C GLY A 334 5.46 2.48 -1.96
N LEU A 335 5.82 3.39 -1.07
CA LEU A 335 7.11 3.38 -0.36
C LEU A 335 6.95 2.88 1.08
N SER A 336 7.55 1.73 1.40
CA SER A 336 7.52 1.17 2.75
C SER A 336 8.88 0.66 3.21
N VAL A 337 9.11 0.61 4.53
CA VAL A 337 10.44 0.35 5.11
C VAL A 337 10.44 -0.61 6.29
N VAL A 338 11.52 -1.40 6.38
CA VAL A 338 11.96 -2.07 7.60
C VAL A 338 13.38 -1.61 7.93
N SER A 339 13.60 -1.23 9.19
CA SER A 339 14.91 -0.79 9.72
C SER A 339 15.40 -1.74 10.81
N GLY A 340 16.72 -1.74 11.06
CA GLY A 340 17.35 -2.53 12.12
C GLY A 340 17.48 -1.75 13.43
N ARG A 341 17.62 -2.49 14.54
CA ARG A 341 17.94 -1.94 15.87
C ARG A 341 18.87 -2.90 16.60
N VAL A 342 20.15 -2.59 16.63
CA VAL A 342 21.14 -3.36 17.39
C VAL A 342 21.05 -3.01 18.88
N PRO A 343 21.42 -3.93 19.80
CA PRO A 343 21.54 -3.64 21.22
C PRO A 343 22.89 -3.00 21.58
N ASN A 344 22.93 -2.28 22.71
CA ASN A 344 24.15 -1.67 23.31
C ASN A 344 25.18 -2.73 23.73
N ARG A 345 25.89 -3.31 22.76
CA ARG A 345 27.01 -4.24 22.93
C ARG A 345 27.89 -4.18 21.70
N ALA A 346 29.18 -4.47 21.83
CA ALA A 346 30.09 -4.47 20.68
C ALA A 346 29.63 -5.43 19.58
N PHE A 347 29.56 -4.90 18.35
CA PHE A 347 29.37 -5.64 17.09
C PHE A 347 30.34 -5.08 16.04
N TRP A 348 30.64 -5.88 15.02
CA TRP A 348 31.77 -5.63 14.12
C TRP A 348 31.31 -5.61 12.66
N LEU A 349 31.51 -4.48 11.98
CA LEU A 349 31.34 -4.35 10.53
C LEU A 349 32.67 -3.87 9.94
N PHE A 350 33.02 -4.31 8.73
CA PHE A 350 34.29 -3.97 8.05
C PHE A 350 35.58 -4.19 8.89
N ASN A 351 35.53 -5.11 9.88
CA ASN A 351 36.57 -5.35 10.90
C ASN A 351 36.83 -4.19 11.89
N PHE A 352 35.88 -3.28 12.09
CA PHE A 352 35.92 -2.23 13.13
C PHE A 352 34.76 -2.39 14.14
N PRO A 353 34.90 -1.92 15.39
CA PRO A 353 33.81 -1.88 16.36
C PRO A 353 32.81 -0.77 15.97
N PHE A 354 31.62 -1.16 15.52
CA PHE A 354 30.66 -0.21 14.96
C PHE A 354 29.70 0.40 15.97
N LEU A 355 29.62 -0.14 17.20
CA LEU A 355 28.90 0.52 18.28
C LEU A 355 29.54 1.87 18.60
N ASP A 356 30.86 1.89 18.77
CA ASP A 356 31.67 3.09 19.03
C ASP A 356 31.41 4.16 17.94
N ILE A 357 31.36 3.75 16.66
CA ILE A 357 31.07 4.65 15.54
C ILE A 357 29.61 5.16 15.59
N ALA A 358 28.65 4.32 15.97
CA ALA A 358 27.24 4.68 16.10
C ALA A 358 26.98 5.64 17.30
N GLU A 359 27.67 5.43 18.42
CA GLU A 359 27.69 6.33 19.57
C GLU A 359 28.27 7.70 19.19
N LEU A 360 29.38 7.73 18.44
CA LEU A 360 29.96 8.99 17.92
C LEU A 360 29.07 9.70 16.90
N ALA A 361 28.37 8.95 16.04
CA ALA A 361 27.59 9.51 14.94
C ALA A 361 26.23 10.03 15.38
N TYR A 362 25.49 9.28 16.20
CA TYR A 362 24.11 9.60 16.57
C TYR A 362 23.76 9.29 18.03
N GLY A 363 24.75 9.08 18.90
CA GLY A 363 24.52 8.83 20.32
C GLY A 363 23.72 7.55 20.57
N HIS A 364 24.09 6.46 19.89
CA HIS A 364 23.36 5.19 19.92
C HIS A 364 23.01 4.71 21.34
N ASP A 365 21.72 4.52 21.61
CA ASP A 365 21.22 3.87 22.83
C ASP A 365 19.90 3.12 22.58
N ASP A 366 19.98 1.79 22.54
CA ASP A 366 18.88 0.82 22.47
C ASP A 366 17.91 0.87 23.68
N ASN A 367 18.14 1.73 24.67
CA ASN A 367 17.21 2.00 25.78
C ASN A 367 16.60 3.41 25.76
N SER A 368 17.04 4.29 24.85
CA SER A 368 16.51 5.65 24.69
C SER A 368 15.01 5.61 24.32
N ALA A 369 14.30 6.71 24.56
CA ALA A 369 12.94 6.91 24.08
C ALA A 369 12.88 7.56 22.67
N ASP A 370 14.01 8.04 22.15
CA ASP A 370 14.10 8.80 20.90
C ASP A 370 14.62 7.92 19.73
N PRO A 371 13.85 7.75 18.63
CA PRO A 371 14.28 6.97 17.47
C PRO A 371 15.44 7.57 16.66
N HIS A 372 15.89 8.80 16.93
CA HIS A 372 17.16 9.32 16.41
C HIS A 372 18.38 8.63 17.05
N HIS A 373 18.24 8.13 18.27
CA HIS A 373 19.28 7.44 19.04
C HIS A 373 19.23 5.90 18.87
N TRP A 374 18.22 5.35 18.19
CA TRP A 374 18.19 3.93 17.82
C TRP A 374 18.72 3.75 16.41
N GLY A 375 19.38 2.63 16.10
CA GLY A 375 19.78 2.34 14.73
C GLY A 375 20.38 0.96 14.51
N ASP A 376 20.77 0.70 13.27
CA ASP A 376 21.39 -0.55 12.80
C ASP A 376 22.94 -0.50 12.83
N GLY A 377 23.50 0.51 13.51
CA GLY A 377 24.92 0.84 13.51
C GLY A 377 25.33 1.91 12.49
N VAL A 378 24.66 2.01 11.34
CA VAL A 378 24.99 2.96 10.26
C VAL A 378 23.89 4.01 10.08
N VAL A 379 22.62 3.59 10.21
CA VAL A 379 21.42 4.40 9.97
C VAL A 379 20.54 4.35 11.21
N SER A 380 20.06 5.52 11.65
CA SER A 380 19.12 5.60 12.76
C SER A 380 17.69 5.26 12.31
N VAL A 381 16.88 4.71 13.22
CA VAL A 381 15.50 4.29 12.93
C VAL A 381 14.67 5.47 12.44
N ALA A 382 14.82 6.65 13.06
CA ALA A 382 14.18 7.88 12.60
C ALA A 382 14.62 8.27 11.17
N SER A 383 15.89 8.12 10.81
CA SER A 383 16.35 8.37 9.44
C SER A 383 15.71 7.42 8.45
N ALA A 384 15.65 6.13 8.77
CA ALA A 384 15.02 5.13 7.90
C ALA A 384 13.50 5.31 7.77
N HIS A 385 12.81 5.71 8.83
CA HIS A 385 11.36 5.95 8.87
C HIS A 385 10.93 7.31 8.31
N THR A 386 11.87 8.16 7.91
CA THR A 386 11.52 9.40 7.21
C THR A 386 11.03 9.06 5.79
N PHE A 387 9.93 9.67 5.33
CA PHE A 387 9.28 9.48 4.01
C PHE A 387 8.67 8.10 3.70
N ALA A 388 9.20 7.00 4.23
CA ALA A 388 8.73 5.65 3.95
C ALA A 388 7.80 5.13 5.05
N THR A 389 6.68 4.51 4.69
CA THR A 389 5.72 3.94 5.65
C THR A 389 6.35 2.77 6.41
N PRO A 390 6.55 2.86 7.74
CA PRO A 390 7.17 1.78 8.50
C PRO A 390 6.23 0.57 8.58
N ARG A 391 6.73 -0.62 8.22
CA ARG A 391 5.98 -1.86 8.46
C ARG A 391 5.89 -2.13 9.96
N SER A 392 4.79 -2.74 10.41
CA SER A 392 4.44 -2.89 11.84
C SER A 392 5.47 -3.63 12.71
N ALA A 393 6.33 -4.46 12.10
CA ALA A 393 7.43 -5.16 12.77
C ALA A 393 8.76 -4.37 12.78
N SER A 394 8.77 -3.13 12.30
CA SER A 394 9.96 -2.26 12.27
C SER A 394 10.03 -1.35 13.51
N PRO A 395 11.22 -1.11 14.09
CA PRO A 395 12.51 -1.70 13.75
C PRO A 395 12.67 -3.14 14.27
N LEU A 396 13.35 -3.97 13.50
CA LEU A 396 13.77 -5.31 13.94
C LEU A 396 14.87 -5.18 14.99
N ARG A 397 14.51 -5.35 16.28
CA ARG A 397 15.46 -5.38 17.39
C ARG A 397 16.17 -6.74 17.46
N GLY A 398 17.50 -6.75 17.43
CA GLY A 398 18.25 -8.00 17.52
C GLY A 398 19.75 -7.88 17.27
N THR A 399 20.45 -8.96 17.54
CA THR A 399 21.92 -9.05 17.51
C THR A 399 22.53 -9.17 16.12
N ASN A 400 21.71 -9.56 15.15
CA ASN A 400 22.04 -9.77 13.74
C ASN A 400 21.06 -8.89 12.93
N CYS A 401 20.83 -7.68 13.42
CA CYS A 401 19.91 -6.67 12.89
C CYS A 401 20.64 -5.33 12.72
N ASP A 402 21.96 -5.41 12.57
CA ASP A 402 22.79 -4.35 12.03
C ASP A 402 22.53 -4.15 10.53
N HIS A 403 23.20 -3.14 9.98
CA HIS A 403 23.02 -2.67 8.62
C HIS A 403 23.26 -3.74 7.53
N LEU A 404 24.05 -4.79 7.79
CA LEU A 404 24.33 -5.85 6.81
C LEU A 404 23.54 -7.14 7.11
N ASP A 405 23.49 -7.59 8.36
CA ASP A 405 22.80 -8.83 8.72
C ASP A 405 21.27 -8.73 8.65
N ILE A 406 20.69 -7.52 8.54
CA ILE A 406 19.27 -7.36 8.24
C ILE A 406 18.86 -7.95 6.86
N ILE A 407 19.73 -7.87 5.84
CA ILE A 407 19.51 -8.54 4.54
C ILE A 407 20.09 -9.95 4.47
N SER A 408 21.05 -10.28 5.35
CA SER A 408 21.79 -11.54 5.36
C SER A 408 21.12 -12.59 6.27
N ASP A 409 20.97 -12.30 7.55
CA ASP A 409 20.49 -13.22 8.59
C ASP A 409 18.99 -13.05 8.87
N GLN A 410 18.45 -11.82 8.73
CA GLN A 410 17.01 -11.58 8.89
C GLN A 410 16.20 -11.74 7.60
N ALA A 411 16.80 -12.15 6.48
CA ALA A 411 16.14 -12.31 5.18
C ALA A 411 14.75 -13.00 5.28
N THR A 412 14.67 -14.13 5.99
CA THR A 412 13.42 -14.89 6.19
C THR A 412 12.39 -14.22 7.10
N LYS A 413 12.79 -13.22 7.91
CA LYS A 413 11.85 -12.33 8.62
C LYS A 413 11.39 -11.20 7.71
N ILE A 414 12.29 -10.58 6.94
CA ILE A 414 11.95 -9.53 5.97
C ILE A 414 10.91 -10.04 4.95
N VAL A 415 11.15 -11.20 4.35
CA VAL A 415 10.20 -11.84 3.40
C VAL A 415 8.86 -12.20 4.07
N LYS A 416 8.83 -12.39 5.40
CA LYS A 416 7.57 -12.59 6.15
C LYS A 416 6.85 -11.29 6.50
N ILE A 417 7.56 -10.17 6.57
CA ILE A 417 6.97 -8.84 6.83
C ILE A 417 6.36 -8.26 5.56
N TYR A 418 7.00 -8.50 4.41
CA TYR A 418 6.50 -8.13 3.08
C TYR A 418 5.75 -9.28 2.38
N HIS A 419 5.34 -10.34 3.09
CA HIS A 419 4.83 -11.57 2.49
C HIS A 419 3.64 -11.34 1.56
N ASP A 420 2.67 -10.59 2.06
CA ASP A 420 1.40 -10.39 1.36
C ASP A 420 1.52 -9.31 0.27
N ASP A 421 2.45 -8.36 0.41
CA ASP A 421 2.82 -7.40 -0.64
C ASP A 421 3.60 -8.07 -1.80
N LEU A 422 4.46 -9.04 -1.46
CA LEU A 422 5.20 -9.84 -2.44
C LEU A 422 4.27 -10.75 -3.24
N LEU A 423 3.21 -11.27 -2.61
CA LEU A 423 2.18 -12.09 -3.26
C LEU A 423 1.03 -11.27 -3.84
N GLU A 424 1.09 -9.93 -3.80
CA GLU A 424 0.04 -9.06 -4.36
C GLU A 424 -0.11 -9.32 -5.86
N GLN A 425 -1.19 -10.01 -6.23
CA GLN A 425 -1.50 -10.36 -7.61
C GLN A 425 -1.79 -9.08 -8.39
N LYS A 426 -1.05 -8.84 -9.47
CA LYS A 426 -1.56 -7.94 -10.51
C LYS A 426 -2.82 -8.58 -11.09
N LYS A 427 -3.95 -7.87 -10.93
CA LYS A 427 -5.23 -8.26 -11.51
C LYS A 427 -5.29 -7.85 -12.99
N PRO A 428 -5.84 -8.69 -13.88
CA PRO A 428 -6.03 -8.33 -15.28
C PRO A 428 -6.95 -7.13 -15.46
N THR A 429 -6.54 -6.23 -16.36
CA THR A 429 -7.27 -5.00 -16.69
C THR A 429 -8.67 -5.32 -17.25
N TYR A 430 -8.80 -6.46 -17.91
CA TYR A 430 -10.08 -7.06 -18.26
C TYR A 430 -10.34 -8.32 -17.44
N GLN A 431 -11.40 -8.29 -16.64
CA GLN A 431 -11.95 -9.45 -15.93
C GLN A 431 -13.48 -9.42 -16.11
N PRO A 432 -14.13 -10.48 -16.62
CA PRO A 432 -15.56 -10.47 -16.89
C PRO A 432 -16.43 -10.70 -15.64
N GLU A 433 -15.89 -11.29 -14.57
CA GLU A 433 -16.47 -11.10 -13.24
C GLU A 433 -15.90 -9.90 -12.47
N ASN A 434 -15.04 -9.08 -13.10
CA ASN A 434 -14.90 -7.67 -12.72
C ASN A 434 -15.99 -6.82 -13.38
N TYR A 435 -17.20 -7.31 -13.20
CA TYR A 435 -18.41 -6.53 -13.13
C TYR A 435 -18.88 -6.55 -11.63
N HIS A 436 -18.02 -6.91 -10.65
CA HIS A 436 -18.45 -7.32 -9.29
C HIS A 436 -17.52 -7.00 -8.07
N GLN A 437 -16.45 -6.19 -8.13
CA GLN A 437 -15.65 -5.70 -6.97
C GLN A 437 -14.93 -4.31 -7.13
N LEU A 438 -14.61 -3.62 -6.03
CA LEU A 438 -14.46 -2.14 -6.06
C LEU A 438 -13.15 -1.51 -6.52
N ILE A 439 -13.32 -0.34 -7.17
CA ILE A 439 -12.42 0.82 -7.05
C ILE A 439 -13.01 1.75 -5.97
N ASP A 440 -12.62 1.56 -4.70
CA ASP A 440 -13.05 2.42 -3.59
C ASP A 440 -12.34 3.79 -3.65
N TYR A 441 -12.94 4.73 -4.39
CA TYR A 441 -12.46 6.11 -4.55
C TYR A 441 -12.41 6.92 -3.24
N ARG A 442 -12.89 6.40 -2.10
CA ARG A 442 -12.83 7.09 -0.79
C ARG A 442 -11.78 6.50 0.15
N ARG A 443 -11.29 5.28 -0.06
CA ARG A 443 -10.15 4.75 0.73
C ARG A 443 -8.83 5.50 0.49
N SER A 444 -8.63 6.14 -0.66
CA SER A 444 -7.51 7.08 -0.86
C SER A 444 -7.60 8.35 0.00
N ALA A 445 -8.74 8.61 0.65
CA ALA A 445 -8.92 9.67 1.65
C ALA A 445 -8.99 9.11 3.10
N ALA A 446 -8.70 7.81 3.27
CA ALA A 446 -8.73 7.10 4.55
C ALA A 446 -7.35 6.67 5.07
N GLU A 447 -6.26 6.98 4.35
CA GLU A 447 -4.97 7.15 5.05
C GLU A 447 -5.14 8.29 6.05
N GLN A 448 -5.08 7.97 7.34
CA GLN A 448 -5.03 9.01 8.36
C GLN A 448 -3.78 9.86 8.12
N PRO A 449 -3.88 11.19 7.98
CA PRO A 449 -2.70 12.03 7.99
C PRO A 449 -1.98 11.78 9.33
N GLN A 450 -0.72 11.34 9.27
CA GLN A 450 0.10 11.32 10.49
C GLN A 450 0.02 12.72 11.10
N PRO A 451 -0.25 12.83 12.42
CA PRO A 451 -0.48 14.14 13.02
C PRO A 451 0.82 14.95 12.97
N LEU A 452 0.90 15.85 11.98
CA LEU A 452 1.82 16.97 11.98
C LEU A 452 1.69 17.64 13.34
N ARG A 453 2.73 17.49 14.17
CA ARG A 453 2.80 18.14 15.48
C ARG A 453 2.57 19.62 15.24
N SER A 454 1.46 20.12 15.76
CA SER A 454 0.98 21.48 15.53
C SER A 454 1.93 22.49 16.17
N GLN A 455 2.98 22.86 15.44
CA GLN A 455 3.62 24.15 15.65
C GLN A 455 2.56 25.21 15.36
N SER A 456 2.23 26.01 16.37
CA SER A 456 1.12 26.94 16.34
C SER A 456 1.42 28.14 15.43
N ALA A 457 1.17 27.96 14.14
CA ALA A 457 1.10 29.02 13.15
C ALA A 457 0.00 30.02 13.55
N THR A 458 0.39 31.00 14.36
CA THR A 458 -0.45 32.14 14.71
C THR A 458 -0.70 32.95 13.44
N VAL A 459 -1.97 33.30 13.19
CA VAL A 459 -2.34 34.16 12.07
C VAL A 459 -1.61 35.49 12.21
N ARG A 460 -0.72 35.79 11.27
CA ARG A 460 0.08 37.04 11.21
C ARG A 460 -0.37 37.88 10.01
N ASP A 461 -0.23 39.19 10.15
CA ASP A 461 -0.75 40.15 9.16
C ASP A 461 -0.13 39.99 7.77
N ALA A 462 -1.00 39.98 6.75
CA ALA A 462 -0.70 39.75 5.33
C ALA A 462 0.11 40.87 4.64
N ASN A 463 0.68 41.82 5.40
CA ASN A 463 1.51 42.92 4.91
C ASN A 463 3.00 42.77 5.28
N THR A 464 3.40 41.62 5.80
CA THR A 464 4.82 41.31 6.10
C THR A 464 5.40 40.44 4.98
N PRO A 465 6.51 40.83 4.31
CA PRO A 465 7.14 39.99 3.31
C PRO A 465 7.55 38.65 3.91
N PHE A 466 7.18 37.54 3.26
CA PHE A 466 7.59 36.20 3.67
C PHE A 466 9.06 35.97 3.33
N VAL A 467 9.94 36.30 4.28
CA VAL A 467 11.29 35.74 4.33
C VAL A 467 11.19 34.44 5.13
N PRO A 468 11.32 33.25 4.51
CA PRO A 468 11.33 31.99 5.25
C PRO A 468 12.56 31.98 6.17
N ASP A 469 12.33 31.85 7.47
CA ASP A 469 13.42 31.80 8.46
C ASP A 469 14.07 30.41 8.46
N LEU A 470 14.94 30.18 7.47
CA LEU A 470 15.67 28.91 7.21
C LEU A 470 16.40 28.38 8.46
N ASN A 471 16.73 29.27 9.40
CA ASN A 471 17.03 29.01 10.83
C ASN A 471 16.33 27.78 11.44
N ALA A 472 15.07 27.51 11.09
CA ALA A 472 14.29 26.38 11.60
C ALA A 472 14.63 25.02 10.96
N ASP A 473 15.17 24.99 9.73
CA ASP A 473 15.55 23.76 9.00
C ASP A 473 16.85 23.13 9.54
N TYR A 474 17.63 23.88 10.32
CA TYR A 474 19.00 23.54 10.71
C TYR A 474 19.09 23.32 12.24
N PRO A 475 19.19 22.07 12.72
CA PRO A 475 19.22 21.79 14.16
C PRO A 475 20.55 22.22 14.79
N TRP A 476 20.53 22.43 16.11
CA TRP A 476 21.75 22.54 16.91
C TRP A 476 22.52 21.21 16.90
N LYS A 477 23.84 21.28 16.67
CA LYS A 477 24.80 20.19 16.87
C LYS A 477 25.47 20.34 18.23
N ASP A 478 25.66 19.23 18.93
CA ASP A 478 26.37 19.22 20.21
C ASP A 478 27.88 19.35 20.03
N VAL A 479 28.56 19.91 21.03
CA VAL A 479 29.99 20.22 20.97
C VAL A 479 30.68 19.79 22.25
N CYS A 480 31.69 18.92 22.14
CA CYS A 480 32.48 18.47 23.27
C CYS A 480 33.48 19.56 23.71
N THR A 481 33.60 19.78 25.03
CA THR A 481 34.60 20.69 25.61
C THR A 481 35.86 19.93 26.01
N THR A 482 37.03 20.46 25.66
CA THR A 482 38.34 19.87 25.93
C THR A 482 39.27 20.82 26.69
N TRP A 483 40.33 20.24 27.24
CA TRP A 483 41.54 20.92 27.70
C TRP A 483 42.74 20.26 27.02
N ASP A 484 43.64 21.05 26.45
CA ASP A 484 44.85 20.56 25.78
C ASP A 484 46.08 20.87 26.63
N GLY A 485 46.90 19.85 26.90
CA GLY A 485 48.09 19.95 27.75
C GLY A 485 49.38 19.56 27.03
N ARG A 486 50.47 20.23 27.43
CA ARG A 486 51.84 19.79 27.22
C ARG A 486 52.57 19.91 28.55
N LEU A 487 53.16 18.81 29.01
CA LEU A 487 53.88 18.72 30.28
C LEU A 487 55.34 18.36 29.99
N GLY A 488 56.28 19.27 30.26
CA GLY A 488 57.71 18.94 30.26
C GLY A 488 58.08 18.01 31.43
N PRO A 489 59.30 17.45 31.45
CA PRO A 489 59.75 16.55 32.51
C PRO A 489 59.61 17.15 33.92
N GLY A 490 58.90 16.45 34.81
CA GLY A 490 58.59 16.91 36.17
C GLY A 490 57.52 18.01 36.29
N GLU A 491 56.98 18.55 35.19
CA GLU A 491 55.93 19.58 35.24
C GLU A 491 54.57 19.01 35.66
N SER A 492 53.68 19.87 36.16
CA SER A 492 52.30 19.53 36.56
C SER A 492 51.32 20.57 36.04
N ALA A 493 50.10 20.16 35.69
CA ALA A 493 49.05 21.03 35.20
C ALA A 493 47.74 20.86 35.98
N ASN A 494 46.88 21.87 35.90
CA ASN A 494 45.54 21.82 36.47
C ASN A 494 44.54 22.41 35.48
N CYS A 495 43.37 21.80 35.35
CA CYS A 495 42.24 22.32 34.60
C CYS A 495 40.92 22.18 35.39
N GLN A 496 39.87 22.85 34.92
CA GLN A 496 38.57 22.86 35.59
C GLN A 496 37.46 22.79 34.55
N PHE A 497 36.48 21.91 34.77
CA PHE A 497 35.28 21.76 33.94
C PHE A 497 34.05 22.12 34.79
N LEU A 498 33.02 22.68 34.16
CA LEU A 498 31.77 23.09 34.82
C LEU A 498 30.62 22.25 34.31
N LEU A 499 29.97 21.48 35.19
CA LEU A 499 28.73 20.78 34.89
C LEU A 499 27.54 21.64 35.34
N SER A 500 26.58 21.86 34.44
CA SER A 500 25.47 22.83 34.62
C SER A 500 24.23 22.26 35.31
N GLN A 501 23.97 20.97 35.13
CA GLN A 501 22.80 20.23 35.62
C GLN A 501 23.21 18.81 35.99
N PRO A 502 22.52 18.11 36.91
CA PRO A 502 22.86 16.74 37.26
C PRO A 502 22.58 15.79 36.07
N GLN A 503 23.59 15.03 35.65
CA GLN A 503 23.51 14.11 34.51
C GLN A 503 24.67 13.11 34.52
N ASP A 504 24.58 12.04 33.72
CA ASP A 504 25.73 11.17 33.48
C ASP A 504 26.80 11.92 32.67
N ILE A 505 28.07 11.81 33.08
CA ILE A 505 29.21 12.33 32.33
C ILE A 505 30.33 11.28 32.24
N SER A 506 31.25 11.47 31.29
CA SER A 506 32.51 10.74 31.23
C SER A 506 33.67 11.70 30.98
N PHE A 507 34.71 11.60 31.81
CA PHE A 507 35.99 12.25 31.51
C PHE A 507 36.84 11.31 30.66
N LEU A 508 37.17 11.75 29.45
CA LEU A 508 38.04 11.08 28.49
C LEU A 508 39.44 11.67 28.60
N PHE A 509 40.47 10.84 28.78
CA PHE A 509 41.86 11.27 28.90
C PHE A 509 42.70 10.65 27.79
N LEU A 510 43.28 11.48 26.93
CA LEU A 510 44.04 11.07 25.75
C LEU A 510 45.52 11.46 25.93
N GLY A 511 46.43 10.57 25.52
CA GLY A 511 47.87 10.83 25.59
C GLY A 511 48.45 10.77 27.00
N LEU A 512 47.77 10.08 27.93
CA LEU A 512 48.35 9.73 29.22
C LEU A 512 49.27 8.52 29.08
N THR A 513 50.27 8.42 29.96
CA THR A 513 51.00 7.17 30.21
C THR A 513 50.56 6.60 31.57
N PRO A 514 50.63 5.27 31.79
CA PRO A 514 50.13 4.65 33.04
C PRO A 514 50.79 5.19 34.32
N GLU A 515 52.00 5.72 34.21
CA GLU A 515 52.80 6.24 35.33
C GLU A 515 52.47 7.70 35.69
N LEU A 516 51.75 8.41 34.83
CA LEU A 516 51.41 9.83 35.04
C LEU A 516 50.30 9.97 36.09
N PRO A 517 50.52 10.65 37.23
CA PRO A 517 49.48 10.83 38.22
C PRO A 517 48.36 11.74 37.70
N VAL A 518 47.12 11.29 37.87
CA VAL A 518 45.90 12.04 37.55
C VAL A 518 44.97 12.01 38.76
N THR A 519 44.37 13.15 39.10
CA THR A 519 43.35 13.24 40.16
C THR A 519 42.21 14.14 39.72
N VAL A 520 40.98 13.62 39.78
CA VAL A 520 39.73 14.36 39.55
C VAL A 520 39.06 14.62 40.89
N THR A 521 38.83 15.89 41.23
CA THR A 521 38.10 16.33 42.42
C THR A 521 36.73 16.85 42.01
N THR A 522 35.68 16.23 42.55
CA THR A 522 34.26 16.60 42.37
C THR A 522 33.90 17.93 43.07
N PRO A 523 32.75 18.54 42.75
CA PRO A 523 32.25 19.73 43.44
C PRO A 523 32.13 19.57 44.97
N ASN A 524 31.70 18.41 45.47
CA ASN A 524 31.58 18.08 46.89
C ASN A 524 32.90 17.74 47.59
N GLY A 525 33.99 17.57 46.82
CA GLY A 525 35.34 17.30 47.33
C GLY A 525 35.77 15.82 47.33
N THR A 526 34.90 14.89 46.93
CA THR A 526 35.31 13.49 46.63
C THR A 526 36.37 13.49 45.53
N GLN A 527 37.44 12.72 45.71
CA GLN A 527 38.55 12.60 44.77
C GLN A 527 38.61 11.19 44.14
N TYR A 528 38.98 11.14 42.87
CA TYR A 528 39.30 9.91 42.13
C TYR A 528 40.70 10.05 41.55
N SER A 529 41.63 9.17 41.92
CA SER A 529 42.98 9.16 41.35
C SER A 529 43.29 7.84 40.65
N ASN A 530 43.97 7.93 39.49
CA ASN A 530 44.43 6.76 38.74
C ASN A 530 45.55 5.97 39.46
N GLN A 531 46.05 6.46 40.60
CA GLN A 531 47.04 5.78 41.45
C GLN A 531 46.39 4.94 42.57
N GLU A 532 45.06 4.94 42.71
CA GLU A 532 44.34 4.21 43.76
C GLU A 532 43.56 3.00 43.20
N GLU A 533 43.92 1.80 43.67
CA GLU A 533 43.37 0.49 43.21
C GLU A 533 41.84 0.34 43.33
N ASN A 534 41.16 1.22 44.08
CA ASN A 534 39.72 1.14 44.35
C ASN A 534 38.87 2.15 43.56
N THR A 535 39.45 2.90 42.61
CA THR A 535 38.69 3.83 41.77
C THR A 535 38.23 3.18 40.47
N PHE A 536 37.05 3.55 39.97
CA PHE A 536 36.58 3.18 38.61
C PHE A 536 37.28 4.00 37.51
N PHE A 537 38.53 4.41 37.75
CA PHE A 537 39.36 5.17 36.81
C PHE A 537 40.01 4.18 35.85
N GLY A 538 39.42 4.00 34.67
CA GLY A 538 39.94 3.14 33.62
C GLY A 538 41.33 3.60 33.21
N LEU A 539 42.35 2.81 33.53
CA LEU A 539 43.73 3.02 33.10
C LEU A 539 43.93 2.58 31.64
N PRO A 540 44.92 3.15 30.93
CA PRO A 540 45.34 2.63 29.63
C PRO A 540 45.83 1.19 29.76
N GLN A 541 45.34 0.29 28.91
CA GLN A 541 45.61 -1.15 29.07
C GLN A 541 46.99 -1.55 28.54
N VAL A 542 47.68 -2.42 29.26
CA VAL A 542 48.88 -3.12 28.76
C VAL A 542 48.41 -4.32 27.93
N LEU A 543 48.28 -4.09 26.62
CA LEU A 543 47.80 -5.06 25.65
C LEU A 543 48.78 -6.22 25.44
N ASP A 544 48.28 -7.42 25.15
CA ASP A 544 49.11 -8.57 24.76
C ASP A 544 49.73 -8.40 23.35
N ALA A 545 50.59 -9.32 22.92
CA ALA A 545 51.30 -9.21 21.63
C ALA A 545 50.39 -9.34 20.38
N LYS A 546 49.14 -9.79 20.54
CA LYS A 546 48.13 -9.99 19.50
C LYS A 546 47.07 -8.86 19.52
N GLU A 547 46.76 -8.35 20.69
CA GLU A 547 45.99 -7.11 20.91
C GLU A 547 46.79 -5.88 20.46
N SER A 548 48.10 -5.84 20.75
CA SER A 548 49.05 -4.82 20.29
C SER A 548 49.20 -4.76 18.76
N ALA A 549 48.74 -5.81 18.05
CA ALA A 549 48.73 -5.88 16.59
C ALA A 549 47.39 -5.41 15.97
N GLN A 550 46.40 -5.03 16.78
CA GLN A 550 45.14 -4.46 16.30
C GLN A 550 45.33 -3.00 15.84
N PRO A 551 44.57 -2.51 14.85
CA PRO A 551 44.66 -1.12 14.40
C PRO A 551 44.45 -0.08 15.51
N LEU A 552 43.69 -0.44 16.55
CA LEU A 552 43.33 0.44 17.66
C LEU A 552 44.30 0.39 18.85
N ALA A 553 45.32 -0.48 18.81
CA ALA A 553 46.20 -0.74 19.95
C ALA A 553 46.80 0.53 20.57
N ALA A 554 47.40 1.39 19.73
CA ALA A 554 48.04 2.63 20.16
C ALA A 554 47.07 3.68 20.74
N LEU A 555 45.77 3.58 20.46
CA LEU A 555 44.74 4.41 21.06
C LEU A 555 44.39 3.89 22.47
N VAL A 556 44.15 2.59 22.60
CA VAL A 556 43.77 1.92 23.86
C VAL A 556 44.91 1.97 24.90
N THR A 557 46.17 1.90 24.48
CA THR A 557 47.34 2.01 25.37
C THR A 557 47.63 3.44 25.88
N ASN A 558 46.91 4.46 25.40
CA ASN A 558 47.09 5.86 25.81
C ASN A 558 45.76 6.57 26.17
N LEU A 559 44.69 5.79 26.36
CA LEU A 559 43.34 6.26 26.71
C LEU A 559 43.02 5.90 28.16
N GLY A 560 42.67 6.89 28.97
CA GLY A 560 42.05 6.71 30.28
C GLY A 560 40.60 7.20 30.29
N THR A 561 39.76 6.63 31.15
CA THR A 561 38.35 7.04 31.29
C THR A 561 37.92 7.11 32.75
N LEU A 562 37.03 8.06 33.07
CA LEU A 562 36.33 8.11 34.37
C LEU A 562 34.85 8.44 34.13
N PRO A 563 33.97 7.42 34.03
CA PRO A 563 32.53 7.61 33.97
C PRO A 563 31.98 7.96 35.36
N LEU A 564 31.06 8.94 35.42
CA LEU A 564 30.36 9.36 36.63
C LEU A 564 28.85 9.40 36.34
N ILE A 565 28.12 8.47 36.95
CA ILE A 565 26.66 8.35 36.88
C ILE A 565 26.02 9.38 37.82
N GLU A 566 24.94 10.04 37.39
CA GLU A 566 24.24 11.09 38.15
C GLU A 566 25.20 12.17 38.72
N ALA A 567 26.18 12.59 37.92
CA ALA A 567 27.20 13.56 38.32
C ALA A 567 26.60 14.93 38.69
N GLU A 568 27.06 15.50 39.80
CA GLU A 568 26.47 16.69 40.44
C GLU A 568 26.86 18.03 39.76
N THR A 569 25.94 19.00 39.74
CA THR A 569 26.20 20.36 39.25
C THR A 569 27.36 21.02 40.00
N GLY A 570 28.35 21.55 39.27
CA GLY A 570 29.44 22.34 39.84
C GLY A 570 30.77 22.21 39.09
N THR A 571 31.84 22.72 39.72
CA THR A 571 33.19 22.73 39.15
C THR A 571 33.98 21.48 39.52
N TYR A 572 34.21 20.62 38.54
CA TYR A 572 35.17 19.52 38.60
C TYR A 572 36.58 20.06 38.38
N ARG A 573 37.54 19.66 39.23
CA ARG A 573 38.95 20.10 39.14
C ARG A 573 39.84 18.91 38.85
N ILE A 574 40.72 19.02 37.87
CA ILE A 574 41.58 17.92 37.45
C ILE A 574 43.03 18.36 37.57
N SER A 575 43.83 17.56 38.26
CA SER A 575 45.27 17.73 38.41
C SER A 575 46.01 16.63 37.65
N LEU A 576 47.06 17.03 36.91
CA LEU A 576 47.94 16.14 36.15
C LEU A 576 49.39 16.33 36.62
N GLY A 577 50.11 15.22 36.79
CA GLY A 577 51.54 15.23 37.05
C GLY A 577 51.94 15.08 38.52
N PRO A 578 53.26 15.15 38.82
CA PRO A 578 54.34 15.53 37.90
C PRO A 578 54.57 14.54 36.76
N ASN A 579 54.99 15.03 35.59
CA ASN A 579 55.39 14.18 34.47
C ASN A 579 56.57 13.28 34.87
N PRO A 580 56.41 11.93 34.84
CA PRO A 580 57.44 10.98 35.26
C PRO A 580 58.50 10.67 34.19
N LYS A 581 58.35 11.21 32.97
CA LYS A 581 59.23 10.92 31.82
C LYS A 581 60.23 12.03 31.52
N ASP A 582 61.33 11.65 30.87
CA ASP A 582 62.33 12.55 30.28
C ASP A 582 61.89 13.22 28.96
N GLU A 583 60.66 12.96 28.50
CA GLU A 583 60.05 13.51 27.28
C GLU A 583 58.74 14.27 27.59
N ASP A 584 58.38 15.21 26.72
CA ASP A 584 57.16 16.00 26.87
C ASP A 584 55.90 15.13 26.66
N ILE A 585 55.02 15.07 27.64
CA ILE A 585 53.71 14.43 27.49
C ILE A 585 52.73 15.45 26.89
N ILE A 586 52.22 15.16 25.70
CA ILE A 586 51.11 15.89 25.07
C ILE A 586 49.82 15.11 25.36
N CYS A 587 48.86 15.76 26.01
CA CYS A 587 47.61 15.13 26.44
C CYS A 587 46.40 16.01 26.12
N GLN A 588 45.22 15.39 26.04
CA GLN A 588 43.93 16.09 25.93
C GLN A 588 42.94 15.46 26.91
N ILE A 589 42.26 16.30 27.69
CA ILE A 589 41.12 15.88 28.51
C ILE A 589 39.85 16.37 27.83
N ALA A 590 38.81 15.54 27.78
CA ALA A 590 37.48 15.95 27.32
C ALA A 590 36.42 15.57 28.35
N MET A 591 35.39 16.41 28.50
CA MET A 591 34.21 16.09 29.29
C MET A 591 33.06 15.80 28.34
N GLN A 592 32.63 14.54 28.29
CA GLN A 592 31.44 14.10 27.56
C GLN A 592 30.22 14.18 28.49
N GLU A 593 29.32 15.11 28.20
CA GLU A 593 28.00 15.23 28.83
C GLU A 593 26.97 14.39 28.05
N LYS A 594 26.07 13.70 28.75
CA LYS A 594 24.93 13.01 28.13
C LYS A 594 23.88 13.95 27.52
N THR A 595 23.86 15.21 27.95
CA THR A 595 23.09 16.32 27.40
C THR A 595 24.03 17.54 27.36
N PRO A 596 24.74 17.74 26.24
CA PRO A 596 25.81 18.73 26.13
C PRO A 596 25.40 20.17 26.40
N SER A 597 26.16 20.83 27.27
CA SER A 597 25.97 22.23 27.65
C SER A 597 26.34 23.22 26.55
N LEU A 598 27.20 22.80 25.61
CA LEU A 598 27.71 23.61 24.49
C LEU A 598 27.17 23.07 23.16
N GLN A 599 26.54 23.94 22.36
CA GLN A 599 25.98 23.60 21.07
C GLN A 599 26.37 24.62 19.98
N PHE A 600 26.45 24.20 18.73
CA PHE A 600 26.77 25.02 17.55
C PHE A 600 25.76 24.81 16.42
N ARG A 601 25.57 25.81 15.57
CA ARG A 601 24.65 25.76 14.44
C ARG A 601 25.12 26.66 13.29
N LEU A 602 24.84 26.23 12.07
CA LEU A 602 25.06 26.95 10.81
C LEU A 602 23.74 26.93 10.01
N TRP A 603 23.37 28.04 9.35
CA TRP A 603 22.22 28.13 8.43
C TRP A 603 22.47 29.19 7.33
N PRO A 604 21.84 29.10 6.15
CA PRO A 604 22.05 30.04 5.05
C PRO A 604 20.96 31.12 5.00
N ARG A 605 21.23 32.24 4.31
CA ARG A 605 20.20 33.25 3.99
C ARG A 605 19.30 32.82 2.82
N SER A 606 19.85 32.07 1.87
CA SER A 606 19.17 31.53 0.69
C SER A 606 19.87 30.25 0.23
N ARG A 607 19.15 29.35 -0.46
CA ARG A 607 19.74 28.12 -1.02
C ARG A 607 20.54 28.35 -2.31
N THR A 608 20.37 29.52 -2.93
CA THR A 608 21.03 29.95 -4.18
C THR A 608 21.58 31.38 -4.05
N ALA A 609 22.62 31.70 -4.81
CA ALA A 609 23.03 33.08 -5.12
C ALA A 609 23.51 33.20 -6.59
N LYS A 610 23.41 34.40 -7.17
CA LYS A 610 23.88 34.66 -8.54
C LYS A 610 25.40 34.72 -8.60
N THR A 611 25.98 34.29 -9.72
CA THR A 611 27.38 34.51 -10.08
C THR A 611 27.72 36.00 -9.96
N GLY A 612 28.79 36.33 -9.23
CA GLY A 612 29.18 37.71 -8.90
C GLY A 612 28.44 38.33 -7.70
N HIS A 613 27.54 37.61 -7.03
CA HIS A 613 26.83 38.06 -5.83
C HIS A 613 27.14 37.17 -4.61
N ASP A 614 26.90 37.72 -3.42
CA ASP A 614 27.22 37.07 -2.15
C ASP A 614 26.18 36.06 -1.68
N PHE A 615 26.62 34.80 -1.56
CA PHE A 615 25.97 33.78 -0.75
C PHE A 615 26.25 34.09 0.72
N VAL A 616 25.21 34.28 1.54
CA VAL A 616 25.34 34.72 2.94
C VAL A 616 24.95 33.59 3.89
N LEU A 617 25.78 33.39 4.91
CA LEU A 617 25.70 32.32 5.90
C LEU A 617 25.75 32.90 7.30
N PHE A 618 24.98 32.29 8.20
CA PHE A 618 24.90 32.63 9.61
C PHE A 618 25.31 31.43 10.45
N CYS A 619 26.05 31.64 11.53
CA CYS A 619 26.33 30.62 12.52
C CYS A 619 26.28 31.18 13.93
N SER A 620 26.07 30.32 14.91
CA SER A 620 26.02 30.69 16.31
C SER A 620 26.41 29.51 17.18
N SER A 621 26.94 29.79 18.37
CA SER A 621 27.12 28.80 19.43
C SER A 621 26.48 29.32 20.72
N LYS A 622 25.99 28.39 21.53
CA LYS A 622 25.44 28.70 22.85
C LYS A 622 26.02 27.77 23.91
N LEU A 623 26.27 28.33 25.09
CA LEU A 623 26.75 27.62 26.27
C LEU A 623 25.72 27.86 27.40
N HIS A 624 25.15 26.79 27.95
CA HIS A 624 24.09 26.87 28.97
C HIS A 624 22.88 27.73 28.54
N GLN A 625 22.55 27.70 27.24
CA GLN A 625 21.54 28.53 26.54
C GLN A 625 21.89 30.02 26.34
N GLU A 626 23.01 30.53 26.85
CA GLU A 626 23.51 31.88 26.50
C GLU A 626 24.33 31.83 25.21
N LEU A 627 24.13 32.78 24.29
CA LEU A 627 24.91 32.85 23.04
C LEU A 627 26.36 33.28 23.32
N LEU A 628 27.30 32.77 22.51
CA LEU A 628 28.70 33.17 22.55
C LEU A 628 28.95 34.39 21.64
N ASN A 629 29.92 35.22 22.05
CA ASN A 629 30.36 36.42 21.33
C ASN A 629 31.78 36.23 20.74
N GLU A 630 32.23 37.20 19.95
CA GLU A 630 33.55 37.23 19.30
C GLU A 630 34.76 36.94 20.21
N GLN A 631 34.66 37.22 21.52
CA GLN A 631 35.74 36.96 22.49
C GLN A 631 35.85 35.48 22.89
N LYS A 632 34.79 34.71 22.71
CA LYS A 632 34.71 33.28 23.04
C LYS A 632 34.68 32.37 21.80
N MET A 633 34.53 32.91 20.60
CA MET A 633 34.28 32.12 19.39
C MET A 633 34.83 32.80 18.14
N GLN A 634 35.66 32.09 17.38
CA GLN A 634 36.13 32.50 16.06
C GLN A 634 35.73 31.43 15.03
N VAL A 635 35.13 31.82 13.91
CA VAL A 635 34.66 30.88 12.88
C VAL A 635 35.26 31.20 11.52
N ARG A 636 35.89 30.21 10.89
CA ARG A 636 36.36 30.29 9.50
C ARG A 636 35.33 29.67 8.56
N LEU A 637 35.11 30.30 7.42
CA LEU A 637 34.38 29.73 6.28
C LEU A 637 35.38 29.09 5.31
N GLN A 638 35.16 27.83 4.96
CA GLN A 638 35.80 27.18 3.82
C GLN A 638 34.71 26.78 2.83
N VAL A 639 34.92 27.07 1.54
CA VAL A 639 33.97 26.72 0.48
C VAL A 639 34.65 25.76 -0.47
N VAL A 640 33.94 24.70 -0.87
CA VAL A 640 34.43 23.77 -1.88
C VAL A 640 33.37 23.64 -2.95
N GLN A 641 33.77 23.83 -4.20
CA GLN A 641 32.90 23.59 -5.35
C GLN A 641 32.77 22.08 -5.55
N GLU A 642 31.53 21.60 -5.53
CA GLU A 642 31.20 20.23 -5.91
C GLU A 642 31.20 20.17 -7.43
N LYS A 643 31.96 19.23 -8.00
CA LYS A 643 31.92 18.97 -9.43
C LYS A 643 31.90 17.47 -9.66
N ASP A 644 30.86 17.00 -10.34
CA ASP A 644 30.65 15.58 -10.65
C ASP A 644 30.71 14.69 -9.38
N GLY A 645 30.36 15.28 -8.22
CA GLY A 645 30.41 14.69 -6.88
C GLY A 645 31.81 14.45 -6.29
N GLU A 646 32.87 14.92 -6.95
CA GLU A 646 34.19 15.10 -6.33
C GLU A 646 34.37 16.53 -5.81
N TYR A 647 35.26 16.69 -4.82
CA TYR A 647 35.66 18.01 -4.35
C TYR A 647 36.58 18.68 -5.38
N GLY A 648 36.04 19.69 -6.08
CA GLY A 648 36.74 20.45 -7.11
C GLY A 648 37.63 21.54 -6.53
N ARG A 649 37.36 22.81 -6.88
CA ARG A 649 38.17 23.93 -6.38
C ARG A 649 37.80 24.24 -4.93
N HIS A 650 38.82 24.25 -4.06
CA HIS A 650 38.71 24.78 -2.69
C HIS A 650 38.93 26.31 -2.69
N TYR A 651 38.16 27.02 -1.88
CA TYR A 651 38.24 28.45 -1.67
C TYR A 651 38.29 28.76 -0.16
N ASP A 652 39.12 29.74 0.22
CA ASP A 652 39.11 30.29 1.57
C ASP A 652 38.02 31.36 1.66
N GLY A 653 36.93 31.07 2.35
CA GLY A 653 35.79 31.97 2.52
C GLY A 653 36.00 33.05 3.60
N GLY A 654 37.19 33.09 4.22
CA GLY A 654 37.51 34.05 5.27
C GLY A 654 36.88 33.68 6.61
N PHE A 655 36.35 34.67 7.33
CA PHE A 655 35.84 34.52 8.68
C PHE A 655 34.42 35.10 8.80
N PHE A 656 33.59 34.46 9.62
CA PHE A 656 32.32 35.04 10.07
C PHE A 656 32.58 36.13 11.13
N ARG A 657 31.65 37.08 11.28
CA ARG A 657 31.78 38.24 12.18
C ARG A 657 30.48 38.56 12.91
N ASP A 658 30.65 39.20 14.07
CA ASP A 658 29.64 39.67 15.02
C ASP A 658 29.92 41.16 15.33
N ASP A 659 30.32 41.91 14.29
CA ASP A 659 30.95 43.25 14.35
C ASP A 659 30.03 44.39 13.85
N GLY A 660 28.80 44.07 13.41
CA GLY A 660 27.84 45.01 12.84
C GLY A 660 28.25 45.61 11.51
N ALA A 661 29.26 45.05 10.84
CA ALA A 661 29.72 45.47 9.53
C ALA A 661 29.38 44.40 8.48
N TYR A 662 28.96 44.83 7.29
CA TYR A 662 28.55 43.94 6.20
C TYR A 662 29.56 42.78 6.00
N PRO A 663 29.11 41.51 6.02
CA PRO A 663 27.72 41.06 5.88
C PRO A 663 26.86 41.03 7.15
N ASP A 664 27.45 41.25 8.33
CA ASP A 664 26.72 41.31 9.60
C ASP A 664 25.89 42.60 9.72
N GLN A 665 24.85 42.56 10.57
CA GLN A 665 23.87 43.63 10.78
C GLN A 665 23.79 44.13 12.22
N ILE A 666 24.13 43.32 13.24
CA ILE A 666 23.91 43.65 14.66
C ILE A 666 25.11 43.20 15.49
N ALA A 667 26.05 44.12 15.74
CA ALA A 667 27.27 43.84 16.52
C ALA A 667 26.96 43.29 17.92
N GLY A 668 27.52 42.12 18.25
CA GLY A 668 27.45 41.51 19.57
C GLY A 668 26.13 40.84 19.91
N ASP A 669 25.34 40.41 18.91
CA ASP A 669 24.11 39.63 19.13
C ASP A 669 24.35 38.12 19.20
N GLY A 670 25.54 37.65 18.81
CA GLY A 670 25.93 36.23 18.81
C GLY A 670 25.54 35.44 17.56
N VAL A 671 25.10 36.12 16.49
CA VAL A 671 24.85 35.57 15.15
C VAL A 671 25.98 35.96 14.20
N PHE A 672 27.04 35.18 14.25
CA PHE A 672 28.21 35.36 13.38
C PHE A 672 27.84 35.19 11.91
N THR A 673 28.04 36.23 11.09
CA THR A 673 27.66 36.27 9.66
C THR A 673 28.88 36.25 8.74
N ALA A 674 28.82 35.50 7.63
CA ALA A 674 29.80 35.49 6.55
C ALA A 674 29.15 35.63 5.18
N ALA A 675 29.94 36.07 4.19
CA ALA A 675 29.53 36.23 2.80
C ALA A 675 30.62 35.68 1.87
N PHE A 676 30.20 34.95 0.85
CA PHE A 676 31.07 34.41 -0.18
C PHE A 676 30.50 34.74 -1.56
N THR A 677 31.23 35.55 -2.34
CA THR A 677 30.84 35.92 -3.70
C THR A 677 30.96 34.70 -4.62
N ILE A 678 29.84 34.25 -5.20
CA ILE A 678 29.82 33.08 -6.09
C ILE A 678 30.68 33.35 -7.35
N PRO A 679 31.71 32.53 -7.64
CA PRO A 679 32.63 32.78 -8.77
C PRO A 679 32.07 32.31 -10.12
N GLU A 680 31.26 31.25 -10.13
CA GLU A 680 30.66 30.60 -11.31
C GLU A 680 29.44 29.77 -10.89
N ALA A 681 28.60 29.37 -11.84
CA ALA A 681 27.43 28.53 -11.55
C ALA A 681 27.81 27.08 -11.19
N GLY A 682 26.95 26.39 -10.45
CA GLY A 682 27.16 25.01 -9.99
C GLY A 682 26.86 24.81 -8.49
N SER A 683 27.22 23.64 -7.96
CA SER A 683 27.01 23.31 -6.54
C SER A 683 28.23 23.66 -5.67
N PHE A 684 27.98 24.13 -4.45
CA PHE A 684 29.00 24.50 -3.48
C PHE A 684 28.68 23.97 -2.08
N VAL A 685 29.70 23.51 -1.38
CA VAL A 685 29.64 23.05 0.01
C VAL A 685 30.34 24.08 0.90
N PHE A 686 29.61 24.63 1.86
CA PHE A 686 30.04 25.70 2.75
C PHE A 686 30.29 25.16 4.16
N PHE A 687 31.55 24.96 4.53
CA PHE A 687 31.99 24.50 5.85
C PHE A 687 32.25 25.69 6.79
N ALA A 688 31.49 25.80 7.88
CA ALA A 688 31.86 26.63 9.01
C ALA A 688 32.67 25.80 10.01
N ARG A 689 33.82 26.34 10.43
CA ARG A 689 34.74 25.69 11.38
C ARG A 689 35.05 26.68 12.51
N ALA A 690 34.52 26.40 13.70
CA ALA A 690 34.61 27.26 14.87
C ALA A 690 35.65 26.73 15.87
N GLU A 691 36.55 27.62 16.30
CA GLU A 691 37.33 27.44 17.52
C GLU A 691 36.67 28.25 18.64
N ILE A 692 36.38 27.59 19.76
CA ILE A 692 35.57 28.12 20.87
C ILE A 692 36.38 28.03 22.16
N ILE A 693 36.27 29.06 23.00
CA ILE A 693 36.88 29.17 24.34
C ILE A 693 35.72 29.29 25.35
N PRO A 694 35.15 28.17 25.83
CA PRO A 694 33.96 28.22 26.68
C PRO A 694 34.26 28.80 28.07
N ALA A 695 35.45 28.49 28.61
CA ALA A 695 35.99 28.99 29.87
C ALA A 695 37.53 29.11 29.80
N PRO A 696 38.19 29.89 30.68
CA PRO A 696 39.64 30.09 30.65
C PRO A 696 40.44 28.77 30.70
N GLY A 697 41.29 28.56 29.70
CA GLY A 697 42.11 27.35 29.56
C GLY A 697 41.41 26.16 28.89
N LEU A 698 40.08 26.14 28.82
CA LEU A 698 39.33 25.17 28.02
C LEU A 698 39.26 25.62 26.55
N LYS A 699 39.02 24.65 25.67
CA LYS A 699 38.71 24.84 24.26
C LYS A 699 37.51 23.98 23.85
N ALA A 700 36.94 24.27 22.71
CA ALA A 700 36.08 23.37 21.98
C ALA A 700 36.26 23.62 20.48
N LYS A 701 35.98 22.60 19.66
CA LYS A 701 35.92 22.72 18.20
C LYS A 701 34.53 22.35 17.76
N ALA A 702 33.91 23.18 16.95
CA ALA A 702 32.61 22.89 16.35
C ALA A 702 32.67 23.08 14.84
N SER A 703 31.88 22.31 14.10
CA SER A 703 31.79 22.45 12.66
C SER A 703 30.45 22.00 12.10
N SER A 704 30.12 22.55 10.94
CA SER A 704 28.99 22.11 10.13
C SER A 704 29.20 22.52 8.67
N PHE A 705 28.53 21.81 7.77
CA PHE A 705 28.48 22.11 6.35
C PHE A 705 27.04 22.29 5.85
N ILE A 706 26.89 23.03 4.75
CA ILE A 706 25.63 23.28 4.04
C ILE A 706 25.88 23.22 2.53
N LEU A 707 24.91 22.73 1.76
CA LEU A 707 24.91 22.77 0.30
C LEU A 707 24.17 24.03 -0.20
N GLY A 708 24.71 24.70 -1.22
CA GLY A 708 24.06 25.81 -1.91
C GLY A 708 24.49 25.94 -3.37
N ASN A 709 23.64 26.55 -4.19
CA ASN A 709 23.85 26.68 -5.63
C ASN A 709 24.35 28.09 -6.04
N GLY A 710 25.27 28.13 -7.00
CA GLY A 710 25.55 29.30 -7.83
C GLY A 710 24.73 29.24 -9.12
N SER A 711 24.11 30.35 -9.51
CA SER A 711 23.30 30.48 -10.75
C SER A 711 23.88 31.53 -11.71
N ALA A 712 23.59 31.42 -13.01
CA ALA A 712 23.83 32.49 -13.98
C ALA A 712 22.67 33.52 -14.04
N SER A 713 21.57 33.26 -13.32
CA SER A 713 20.29 33.96 -13.41
C SER A 713 19.80 34.48 -12.04
N THR A 714 18.87 35.43 -12.10
CA THR A 714 17.97 35.86 -11.03
C THR A 714 16.54 36.03 -11.55
N SER A 715 16.17 35.22 -12.56
CA SER A 715 14.82 35.16 -13.15
C SER A 715 13.75 34.84 -12.10
N LYS A 716 12.52 35.31 -12.31
CA LYS A 716 11.45 35.29 -11.30
C LYS A 716 10.09 34.88 -11.83
N ILE A 717 9.22 34.50 -10.90
CA ILE A 717 7.80 34.25 -11.15
C ILE A 717 7.05 35.57 -10.94
N ASN A 718 6.38 36.09 -11.97
CA ASN A 718 5.55 37.28 -11.83
C ASN A 718 4.18 36.94 -11.24
N ALA A 719 3.48 35.97 -11.84
CA ALA A 719 2.16 35.51 -11.41
C ALA A 719 1.76 34.21 -12.14
N VAL A 720 0.82 33.47 -11.53
CA VAL A 720 -0.10 32.60 -12.29
C VAL A 720 -1.23 33.49 -12.81
N ARG A 721 -1.48 33.50 -14.13
CA ARG A 721 -2.40 34.42 -14.79
C ARG A 721 -3.81 33.85 -14.99
N GLU A 722 -3.91 32.55 -15.24
CA GLU A 722 -5.14 31.89 -15.68
C GLU A 722 -5.08 30.38 -15.39
N PHE A 723 -6.25 29.77 -15.14
CA PHE A 723 -6.45 28.32 -15.09
C PHE A 723 -7.53 27.93 -16.12
N CYS A 724 -7.26 26.93 -16.95
CA CYS A 724 -8.17 26.50 -18.01
C CYS A 724 -8.24 24.97 -18.09
N GLY A 725 -9.44 24.40 -18.04
CA GLY A 725 -9.66 22.99 -18.32
C GLY A 725 -9.50 22.68 -19.82
N LEU A 726 -8.61 21.75 -20.15
CA LEU A 726 -8.35 21.32 -21.53
C LEU A 726 -9.01 19.97 -21.81
N ASP A 727 -10.10 20.00 -22.57
CA ASP A 727 -10.57 18.84 -23.34
C ASP A 727 -9.75 18.78 -24.65
N SER A 728 -8.96 17.72 -24.82
CA SER A 728 -8.07 17.50 -25.96
C SER A 728 -8.56 16.39 -26.91
N ASN A 729 -9.49 15.54 -26.44
CA ASN A 729 -10.00 14.39 -27.19
C ASN A 729 -11.42 14.63 -27.76
N GLY A 730 -12.13 15.64 -27.27
CA GLY A 730 -13.48 16.05 -27.66
C GLY A 730 -14.61 15.27 -26.97
N ASP A 731 -14.35 14.58 -25.85
CA ASP A 731 -15.35 13.76 -25.16
C ASP A 731 -16.24 14.52 -24.15
N GLY A 732 -15.86 15.77 -23.84
CA GLY A 732 -16.55 16.67 -22.91
C GLY A 732 -15.99 16.67 -21.48
N LEU A 733 -14.94 15.90 -21.18
CA LEU A 733 -14.19 15.93 -19.93
C LEU A 733 -12.82 16.61 -20.12
N PHE A 734 -12.29 17.22 -19.06
CA PHE A 734 -10.97 17.83 -19.09
C PHE A 734 -9.87 16.76 -18.89
N ASN A 735 -9.01 16.55 -19.90
CA ASN A 735 -7.82 15.70 -19.80
C ASN A 735 -6.74 16.33 -18.91
N ASP A 736 -6.67 17.66 -18.87
CA ASP A 736 -5.74 18.45 -18.04
C ASP A 736 -6.44 19.68 -17.45
N LEU A 737 -6.04 20.10 -16.24
CA LEU A 737 -6.14 21.49 -15.81
C LEU A 737 -4.84 22.21 -16.14
N GLN A 738 -4.88 23.21 -17.02
CA GLN A 738 -3.71 24.00 -17.41
C GLN A 738 -3.61 25.28 -16.58
N ALA A 739 -2.40 25.61 -16.11
CA ALA A 739 -2.09 26.85 -15.40
C ALA A 739 -1.03 27.67 -16.16
N PHE A 740 -1.33 28.94 -16.44
CA PHE A 740 -0.50 29.83 -17.25
C PHE A 740 0.38 30.70 -16.34
N CYS A 741 1.69 30.50 -16.37
CA CYS A 741 2.65 31.17 -15.47
C CYS A 741 3.49 32.21 -16.22
N GLU A 742 3.36 33.49 -15.85
CA GLU A 742 4.22 34.56 -16.37
C GLU A 742 5.53 34.63 -15.58
N LEU A 743 6.66 34.59 -16.29
CA LEU A 743 8.01 34.68 -15.76
C LEU A 743 8.71 35.92 -16.28
N ASP A 744 9.59 36.53 -15.48
CA ASP A 744 10.53 37.57 -15.93
C ASP A 744 11.94 36.97 -15.96
N ILE A 745 12.46 36.75 -17.18
CA ILE A 745 13.72 36.04 -17.42
C ILE A 745 14.86 37.05 -17.60
N ASP A 746 15.95 36.90 -16.85
CA ASP A 746 17.07 37.86 -16.88
C ASP A 746 18.32 37.39 -17.66
N THR A 747 18.45 36.07 -17.87
CA THR A 747 19.57 35.41 -18.56
C THR A 747 19.01 34.37 -19.54
N GLU A 748 19.58 34.22 -20.73
CA GLU A 748 19.21 33.12 -21.63
C GLU A 748 19.76 31.79 -21.08
N SER A 749 18.90 30.86 -20.70
CA SER A 749 19.26 29.59 -20.07
C SER A 749 18.14 28.56 -20.23
N ARG A 750 18.38 27.32 -19.77
CA ARG A 750 17.31 26.30 -19.62
C ARG A 750 16.64 26.48 -18.27
N TYR A 751 15.32 26.43 -18.24
CA TYR A 751 14.52 26.54 -17.02
C TYR A 751 13.44 25.47 -16.96
N TYR A 752 12.99 25.15 -15.74
CA TYR A 752 11.75 24.41 -15.53
C TYR A 752 11.00 24.93 -14.29
N LEU A 753 9.69 24.70 -14.26
CA LEU A 753 8.81 24.97 -13.13
C LEU A 753 8.40 23.65 -12.47
N CYS A 754 8.42 23.62 -11.14
CA CYS A 754 7.74 22.61 -10.33
C CYS A 754 6.57 23.25 -9.58
N ALA A 755 5.42 22.60 -9.53
CA ALA A 755 4.21 23.14 -8.91
C ALA A 755 3.41 22.10 -8.12
N GLU A 756 2.78 22.53 -7.04
CA GLU A 756 1.82 21.74 -6.25
C GLU A 756 0.43 22.38 -6.32
N LEU A 757 -0.56 21.62 -6.80
CA LEU A 757 -1.97 22.01 -6.89
C LEU A 757 -2.71 21.50 -5.65
N CYS A 758 -3.37 22.40 -4.93
CA CYS A 758 -4.19 22.08 -3.77
C CYS A 758 -5.67 22.46 -3.97
N ASP A 759 -6.55 21.83 -3.19
CA ASP A 759 -7.94 22.24 -3.02
C ASP A 759 -8.06 23.50 -2.13
N ARG A 760 -9.28 23.99 -1.99
CA ARG A 760 -9.68 25.10 -1.10
C ARG A 760 -9.33 24.90 0.39
N ASN A 761 -9.04 23.68 0.84
CA ASN A 761 -8.61 23.36 2.20
C ASN A 761 -7.08 23.23 2.34
N GLY A 762 -6.32 23.39 1.25
CA GLY A 762 -4.87 23.19 1.21
C GLY A 762 -4.45 21.72 1.04
N GLN A 763 -5.38 20.80 0.80
CA GLN A 763 -5.10 19.39 0.53
C GLN A 763 -4.56 19.23 -0.89
N ARG A 764 -3.44 18.51 -1.03
CA ARG A 764 -2.78 18.31 -2.32
C ARG A 764 -3.58 17.40 -3.25
N VAL A 765 -3.87 17.91 -4.45
CA VAL A 765 -4.56 17.22 -5.53
C VAL A 765 -3.56 16.59 -6.50
N SER A 766 -2.63 17.38 -7.04
CA SER A 766 -1.60 16.90 -7.98
C SER A 766 -0.34 17.75 -7.85
N THR A 767 0.81 17.25 -8.31
CA THR A 767 1.98 18.09 -8.61
C THR A 767 2.26 18.09 -10.11
N CYS A 768 2.97 19.07 -10.64
CA CYS A 768 3.35 19.14 -12.05
C CYS A 768 4.75 19.72 -12.23
N ASN A 769 5.46 19.20 -13.23
CA ASN A 769 6.72 19.74 -13.72
C ASN A 769 6.51 20.19 -15.17
N SER A 770 7.02 21.36 -15.54
CA SER A 770 7.25 21.64 -16.96
C SER A 770 8.39 20.76 -17.47
N PRO A 771 8.50 20.50 -18.79
CA PRO A 771 9.78 20.09 -19.36
C PRO A 771 10.84 21.18 -19.12
N GLU A 772 12.12 20.85 -19.36
CA GLU A 772 13.15 21.86 -19.53
C GLU A 772 12.90 22.67 -20.81
N ILE A 773 12.88 24.00 -20.70
CA ILE A 773 12.64 24.91 -21.81
C ILE A 773 13.76 25.96 -21.82
N THR A 774 14.40 26.18 -22.97
CA THR A 774 15.30 27.32 -23.16
C THR A 774 14.47 28.60 -23.28
N LEU A 775 14.65 29.54 -22.35
CA LEU A 775 13.92 30.80 -22.33
C LEU A 775 14.86 31.99 -22.56
N ALA A 776 14.44 32.92 -23.42
CA ALA A 776 15.16 34.15 -23.72
C ALA A 776 14.80 35.28 -22.74
N PRO A 777 15.69 36.26 -22.48
CA PRO A 777 15.43 37.36 -21.56
C PRO A 777 14.20 38.21 -21.89
N GLY A 778 13.56 38.73 -20.84
CA GLY A 778 12.27 39.42 -20.87
C GLY A 778 11.13 38.55 -20.34
N ARG A 779 9.89 39.00 -20.53
CA ARG A 779 8.71 38.25 -20.10
C ARG A 779 8.47 37.01 -20.96
N GLN A 780 8.26 35.88 -20.31
CA GLN A 780 7.92 34.60 -20.93
C GLN A 780 6.68 34.02 -20.26
N GLU A 781 6.03 33.06 -20.92
CA GLU A 781 4.92 32.31 -20.37
C GLU A 781 5.19 30.80 -20.49
N VAL A 782 4.95 30.07 -19.40
CA VAL A 782 5.09 28.61 -19.33
C VAL A 782 3.78 28.03 -18.84
N ILE A 783 3.32 26.96 -19.49
CA ILE A 783 2.06 26.27 -19.17
C ILE A 783 2.40 25.01 -18.36
N LEU A 784 1.66 24.80 -17.27
CA LEU A 784 1.71 23.59 -16.45
C LEU A 784 0.41 22.80 -16.61
N SER A 785 0.48 21.54 -17.05
CA SER A 785 -0.65 20.62 -17.20
C SER A 785 -0.78 19.69 -15.99
N PHE A 786 -1.86 19.79 -15.22
CA PHE A 786 -2.20 18.85 -14.14
C PHE A 786 -3.22 17.82 -14.67
N PRO A 787 -2.86 16.52 -14.79
CA PRO A 787 -3.72 15.52 -15.40
C PRO A 787 -5.07 15.40 -14.69
N GLY A 788 -6.13 15.58 -15.47
CA GLY A 788 -7.51 15.48 -15.01
C GLY A 788 -7.81 14.13 -14.34
N ARG A 789 -7.26 13.05 -14.88
CA ARG A 789 -7.39 11.70 -14.28
C ARG A 789 -6.80 11.60 -12.87
N GLU A 790 -5.76 12.38 -12.51
CA GLU A 790 -5.30 12.47 -11.10
C GLU A 790 -6.26 13.32 -10.25
N ILE A 791 -6.75 14.44 -10.79
CA ILE A 791 -7.73 15.31 -10.10
C ILE A 791 -9.01 14.52 -9.76
N PHE A 792 -9.54 13.76 -10.72
CA PHE A 792 -10.66 12.85 -10.54
C PHE A 792 -10.38 11.79 -9.47
N GLN A 793 -9.22 11.11 -9.54
CA GLN A 793 -8.82 10.08 -8.58
C GLN A 793 -8.70 10.58 -7.12
N ARG A 794 -8.49 11.89 -6.91
CA ARG A 794 -8.46 12.49 -5.55
C ARG A 794 -9.84 12.72 -4.95
N GLY A 795 -10.88 12.87 -5.77
CA GLY A 795 -12.24 13.15 -5.30
C GLY A 795 -12.42 14.52 -4.61
N LEU A 796 -11.53 15.48 -4.87
CA LEU A 796 -11.53 16.82 -4.26
C LEU A 796 -12.02 17.87 -5.27
N ASP A 797 -13.18 18.48 -4.99
CA ASP A 797 -13.71 19.63 -5.75
C ASP A 797 -12.86 20.90 -5.51
N GLY A 798 -12.84 21.79 -6.50
CA GLY A 798 -12.16 23.08 -6.44
C GLY A 798 -12.86 24.14 -5.55
N PRO A 799 -12.54 25.44 -5.73
CA PRO A 799 -11.53 25.96 -6.64
C PRO A 799 -10.12 25.51 -6.21
N TYR A 800 -9.26 25.26 -7.19
CA TYR A 800 -7.89 24.83 -6.96
C TYR A 800 -6.94 26.03 -6.94
N CYS A 801 -5.82 25.92 -6.21
CA CYS A 801 -4.75 26.91 -6.25
C CYS A 801 -3.38 26.24 -6.27
N ILE A 802 -2.39 26.87 -6.88
CA ILE A 802 -1.01 26.39 -6.79
C ILE A 802 -0.41 26.87 -5.46
N SER A 803 -0.25 25.95 -4.50
CA SER A 803 0.22 26.23 -3.14
C SER A 803 1.72 26.54 -3.09
N GLN A 804 2.49 25.87 -3.94
CA GLN A 804 3.90 26.12 -4.18
C GLN A 804 4.19 26.07 -5.68
N LEU A 805 4.85 27.10 -6.21
CA LEU A 805 5.38 27.19 -7.57
C LEU A 805 6.85 27.59 -7.47
N THR A 806 7.77 26.74 -7.91
CA THR A 806 9.22 26.97 -7.81
C THR A 806 9.86 26.99 -9.20
N LEU A 807 10.67 28.03 -9.47
CA LEU A 807 11.43 28.21 -10.70
C LEU A 807 12.89 27.77 -10.52
N TYR A 808 13.36 26.91 -11.40
CA TYR A 808 14.73 26.41 -11.44
C TYR A 808 15.44 26.80 -12.74
N GLU A 809 16.72 27.20 -12.64
CA GLU A 809 17.68 27.11 -13.74
C GLU A 809 18.19 25.65 -13.82
N ALA A 810 18.13 25.04 -15.00
CA ALA A 810 18.39 23.61 -15.18
C ALA A 810 19.89 23.27 -15.30
N GLY A 811 20.42 22.58 -14.30
CA GLY A 811 21.77 22.01 -14.30
C GLY A 811 21.84 20.65 -15.00
N ASP A 812 22.91 19.90 -14.76
CA ASP A 812 23.07 18.51 -15.26
C ASP A 812 22.21 17.49 -14.47
N ASN A 813 21.72 17.87 -13.29
CA ASN A 813 20.81 17.06 -12.48
C ASN A 813 19.98 17.93 -11.52
N MET A 814 19.06 17.25 -10.81
CA MET A 814 18.08 17.85 -9.89
C MET A 814 18.69 18.60 -8.69
N LEU A 815 19.99 18.45 -8.37
CA LEU A 815 20.69 19.22 -7.33
C LEU A 815 21.63 20.30 -7.85
N SER A 816 22.23 20.14 -9.05
CA SER A 816 22.99 21.22 -9.69
C SER A 816 22.10 22.30 -10.30
N SER A 817 20.82 21.98 -10.55
CA SER A 817 19.78 22.96 -10.89
C SER A 817 19.61 23.99 -9.76
N ALA A 818 19.59 25.28 -10.07
CA ALA A 818 19.57 26.34 -9.06
C ALA A 818 18.15 26.86 -8.83
N GLU A 819 17.69 26.90 -7.58
CA GLU A 819 16.38 27.47 -7.22
C GLU A 819 16.45 29.00 -7.27
N LEU A 820 15.66 29.65 -8.12
CA LEU A 820 15.73 31.09 -8.34
C LEU A 820 14.67 31.85 -7.56
N ASP A 821 13.45 31.30 -7.55
CA ASP A 821 12.26 31.93 -6.96
C ASP A 821 11.22 30.87 -6.58
N THR A 822 10.47 31.12 -5.50
CA THR A 822 9.36 30.27 -5.06
C THR A 822 8.17 31.16 -4.68
N HIS A 823 7.05 30.93 -5.35
CA HIS A 823 5.82 31.70 -5.28
C HIS A 823 4.65 30.81 -4.81
N SER A 824 3.54 31.42 -4.39
CA SER A 824 2.26 30.76 -4.16
C SER A 824 1.15 31.55 -4.84
N SER A 825 0.24 30.88 -5.53
CA SER A 825 -0.75 31.55 -6.38
C SER A 825 -1.82 32.25 -5.53
N GLN A 826 -1.91 33.56 -5.67
CA GLN A 826 -3.05 34.34 -5.14
C GLN A 826 -4.32 34.14 -5.99
N LEU A 827 -4.17 33.66 -7.23
CA LEU A 827 -5.27 33.26 -8.11
C LEU A 827 -5.63 31.80 -7.83
N GLY A 828 -6.91 31.55 -7.56
CA GLY A 828 -7.50 30.22 -7.70
C GLY A 828 -8.10 30.02 -9.09
N SER A 829 -8.33 28.77 -9.48
CA SER A 829 -9.21 28.46 -10.61
C SER A 829 -10.66 28.86 -10.31
N ASP A 830 -11.53 28.77 -11.31
CA ASP A 830 -12.98 28.67 -11.08
C ASP A 830 -13.33 27.42 -10.24
N GLU A 831 -14.59 27.28 -9.82
CA GLU A 831 -15.09 26.11 -9.07
C GLU A 831 -15.27 24.87 -9.96
N TYR A 832 -14.20 24.43 -10.62
CA TYR A 832 -14.12 23.11 -11.28
C TYR A 832 -14.41 22.00 -10.26
N ARG A 833 -15.27 21.06 -10.62
CA ARG A 833 -15.57 19.86 -9.83
C ARG A 833 -14.73 18.68 -10.32
N PHE A 834 -14.35 17.77 -9.43
CA PHE A 834 -13.47 16.65 -9.82
C PHE A 834 -14.12 15.74 -10.87
N LEU A 835 -15.45 15.72 -10.93
CA LEU A 835 -16.27 14.99 -11.92
C LEU A 835 -16.19 15.54 -13.35
N GLU A 836 -15.67 16.75 -13.55
CA GLU A 836 -15.50 17.36 -14.89
C GLU A 836 -14.21 16.92 -15.59
N PHE A 837 -13.36 16.15 -14.90
CA PHE A 837 -12.07 15.69 -15.40
C PHE A 837 -12.11 14.23 -15.86
N GLU A 838 -11.17 13.86 -16.73
CA GLU A 838 -11.13 12.55 -17.40
C GLU A 838 -11.27 11.36 -16.45
N HIS A 839 -12.31 10.56 -16.68
CA HIS A 839 -12.65 9.35 -15.94
C HIS A 839 -13.15 8.25 -16.89
N GLU A 840 -13.40 7.04 -16.39
CA GLU A 840 -13.92 5.96 -17.25
C GLU A 840 -15.33 6.29 -17.78
N PRO A 841 -15.68 5.89 -19.02
CA PRO A 841 -16.90 6.38 -19.69
C PRO A 841 -18.22 6.22 -18.92
N ILE A 842 -18.30 5.19 -18.09
CA ILE A 842 -19.32 5.03 -17.05
C ILE A 842 -18.59 4.53 -15.79
N CYS A 843 -18.93 5.05 -14.62
CA CYS A 843 -18.42 4.55 -13.34
C CYS A 843 -19.60 4.17 -12.43
N ILE A 844 -19.37 3.33 -11.42
CA ILE A 844 -20.31 3.05 -10.34
C ILE A 844 -19.67 3.50 -9.03
N PHE A 845 -20.50 3.97 -8.09
CA PHE A 845 -20.08 4.37 -6.75
C PHE A 845 -20.74 3.51 -5.69
N ASP A 846 -19.99 3.31 -4.60
CA ASP A 846 -20.22 2.20 -3.67
C ASP A 846 -20.96 2.64 -2.41
N SER A 847 -21.16 3.95 -2.27
CA SER A 847 -22.20 4.51 -1.41
C SER A 847 -23.57 4.27 -2.04
N GLY A 848 -24.05 3.04 -1.89
CA GLY A 848 -25.43 2.63 -2.15
C GLY A 848 -26.26 2.52 -0.86
N ARG A 849 -27.50 2.04 -1.01
CA ARG A 849 -28.39 1.59 0.07
C ARG A 849 -29.30 0.48 -0.44
N ASP A 850 -29.66 -0.47 0.42
CA ASP A 850 -30.66 -1.49 0.11
C ASP A 850 -31.89 -1.42 1.04
N TRP A 851 -33.03 -1.90 0.55
CA TRP A 851 -34.22 -2.15 1.37
C TRP A 851 -35.12 -3.21 0.73
N ALA A 852 -35.72 -4.06 1.56
CA ALA A 852 -36.77 -4.97 1.14
C ALA A 852 -38.13 -4.25 1.05
N VAL A 853 -38.97 -4.63 0.07
CA VAL A 853 -40.32 -4.10 -0.15
C VAL A 853 -41.33 -5.23 -0.14
N ASP A 854 -42.29 -5.08 0.78
CA ASP A 854 -43.60 -5.73 0.80
C ASP A 854 -44.54 -4.91 -0.13
N GLN A 855 -44.99 -5.52 -1.23
CA GLN A 855 -45.81 -4.89 -2.26
C GLN A 855 -47.31 -5.17 -2.09
N ASP A 856 -47.71 -6.38 -1.67
CA ASP A 856 -49.12 -6.79 -1.56
C ASP A 856 -49.68 -6.78 -0.13
N ARG A 857 -48.81 -6.68 0.88
CA ARG A 857 -49.08 -6.59 2.32
C ARG A 857 -49.51 -7.89 2.99
N ASP A 858 -49.04 -9.03 2.50
CA ASP A 858 -49.17 -10.31 3.20
C ASP A 858 -48.20 -10.46 4.40
N GLY A 859 -47.11 -9.68 4.43
CA GLY A 859 -46.10 -9.64 5.50
C GLY A 859 -44.75 -10.28 5.14
N CYS A 860 -44.62 -10.90 3.98
CA CYS A 860 -43.34 -11.19 3.34
C CYS A 860 -42.77 -9.92 2.67
N ARG A 861 -41.66 -10.05 1.94
CA ARG A 861 -41.18 -9.02 0.99
C ARG A 861 -40.80 -9.70 -0.32
N GLU A 862 -41.26 -9.15 -1.44
CA GLU A 862 -41.15 -9.78 -2.78
C GLU A 862 -39.95 -9.22 -3.55
N THR A 863 -39.35 -8.14 -3.06
CA THR A 863 -38.27 -7.44 -3.75
C THR A 863 -37.25 -6.85 -2.76
N ILE A 864 -35.97 -7.09 -2.99
CA ILE A 864 -34.89 -6.25 -2.43
C ILE A 864 -34.53 -5.22 -3.49
N ASN A 865 -34.71 -3.93 -3.20
CA ASN A 865 -34.14 -2.88 -4.01
C ASN A 865 -32.70 -2.60 -3.56
N VAL A 866 -31.75 -2.60 -4.49
CA VAL A 866 -30.40 -2.07 -4.29
C VAL A 866 -30.28 -0.77 -5.07
N GLU A 867 -30.09 0.34 -4.37
CA GLU A 867 -29.86 1.65 -4.96
C GLU A 867 -28.37 2.01 -4.90
N ILE A 868 -27.81 2.40 -6.05
CA ILE A 868 -26.41 2.81 -6.22
C ILE A 868 -26.33 4.05 -7.12
N GLN A 869 -25.19 4.75 -7.07
CA GLN A 869 -24.93 5.89 -7.96
C GLN A 869 -24.04 5.45 -9.13
N ALA A 870 -24.29 6.05 -10.30
CA ALA A 870 -23.50 5.87 -11.50
C ALA A 870 -23.05 7.23 -12.06
N LEU A 871 -21.81 7.33 -12.51
CA LEU A 871 -21.30 8.46 -13.29
C LEU A 871 -21.34 8.11 -14.77
N ILE A 872 -21.59 9.07 -15.66
CA ILE A 872 -21.48 8.87 -17.10
C ILE A 872 -20.83 10.07 -17.79
N ALA A 873 -19.87 9.81 -18.69
CA ALA A 873 -19.23 10.85 -19.49
C ALA A 873 -20.22 11.52 -20.47
N PRO A 874 -20.02 12.80 -20.86
CA PRO A 874 -20.98 13.57 -21.65
C PRO A 874 -21.37 12.91 -22.98
N THR A 875 -20.37 12.41 -23.72
CA THR A 875 -20.57 11.68 -24.99
C THR A 875 -21.32 10.36 -24.84
N TYR A 876 -21.37 9.77 -23.64
CA TYR A 876 -22.01 8.49 -23.39
C TYR A 876 -23.49 8.62 -23.00
N ALA A 877 -23.95 9.76 -22.48
CA ALA A 877 -25.33 9.99 -22.03
C ALA A 877 -26.45 9.56 -23.02
N ARG A 878 -27.13 8.43 -22.75
CA ARG A 878 -28.18 7.84 -23.60
C ARG A 878 -29.06 6.84 -22.83
N ASN A 879 -29.95 6.15 -23.56
CA ASN A 879 -30.74 5.04 -23.03
C ASN A 879 -29.90 3.75 -22.96
N TYR A 880 -29.97 3.06 -21.83
CA TYR A 880 -29.28 1.80 -21.56
C TYR A 880 -30.22 0.73 -21.00
N VAL A 881 -29.86 -0.53 -21.24
CA VAL A 881 -30.39 -1.69 -20.52
C VAL A 881 -29.28 -2.19 -19.61
N LEU A 882 -29.52 -2.24 -18.31
CA LEU A 882 -28.57 -2.77 -17.34
C LEU A 882 -29.14 -4.04 -16.74
N ASP A 883 -28.40 -5.14 -16.82
CA ASP A 883 -28.60 -6.29 -15.93
C ASP A 883 -27.66 -6.16 -14.73
N ALA A 884 -28.04 -6.74 -13.60
CA ALA A 884 -27.21 -6.90 -12.39
C ALA A 884 -27.63 -8.17 -11.64
N SER A 885 -26.81 -8.62 -10.69
CA SER A 885 -26.98 -9.90 -9.98
C SER A 885 -26.51 -9.82 -8.52
N LEU A 886 -27.15 -10.60 -7.64
CA LEU A 886 -26.73 -10.81 -6.24
C LEU A 886 -25.96 -12.13 -6.07
N PHE A 887 -25.01 -12.16 -5.14
CA PHE A 887 -24.15 -13.32 -4.86
C PHE A 887 -24.10 -13.65 -3.36
N ASP A 888 -23.97 -14.94 -3.05
CA ASP A 888 -23.72 -15.44 -1.70
C ASP A 888 -22.24 -15.25 -1.28
N ALA A 889 -21.91 -15.71 -0.06
CA ALA A 889 -20.56 -15.63 0.50
C ALA A 889 -19.55 -16.58 -0.17
N GLN A 890 -20.03 -17.57 -0.95
CA GLN A 890 -19.25 -18.56 -1.68
C GLN A 890 -18.99 -18.11 -3.12
N GLY A 891 -19.68 -17.07 -3.60
CA GLY A 891 -19.58 -16.54 -4.95
C GLY A 891 -20.57 -17.14 -5.95
N ASN A 892 -21.56 -17.92 -5.49
CA ASN A 892 -22.66 -18.38 -6.33
C ASN A 892 -23.65 -17.23 -6.57
N LYS A 893 -24.32 -17.25 -7.73
CA LYS A 893 -25.33 -16.25 -8.08
C LYS A 893 -26.69 -16.65 -7.51
N VAL A 894 -27.36 -15.71 -6.83
CA VAL A 894 -28.59 -15.95 -6.05
C VAL A 894 -29.83 -15.33 -6.71
N ALA A 895 -29.71 -14.14 -7.32
CA ALA A 895 -30.82 -13.45 -7.99
C ALA A 895 -30.30 -12.55 -9.12
N ASP A 896 -31.17 -12.25 -10.10
CA ASP A 896 -30.92 -11.30 -11.19
C ASP A 896 -31.91 -10.11 -11.13
N SER A 897 -31.52 -8.99 -11.73
CA SER A 897 -32.36 -7.80 -11.93
C SER A 897 -32.03 -7.16 -13.28
N ARG A 898 -33.03 -6.57 -13.95
CA ARG A 898 -32.85 -5.78 -15.17
C ARG A 898 -33.60 -4.47 -15.09
N ILE A 899 -32.93 -3.37 -15.43
CA ILE A 899 -33.52 -2.04 -15.52
C ILE A 899 -33.31 -1.42 -16.91
N TYR A 900 -34.27 -0.58 -17.30
CA TYR A 900 -34.21 0.25 -18.50
C TYR A 900 -34.12 1.70 -18.03
N VAL A 901 -32.97 2.34 -18.26
CA VAL A 901 -32.67 3.67 -17.70
C VAL A 901 -32.15 4.61 -18.78
N LYS A 902 -32.44 5.90 -18.65
CA LYS A 902 -31.75 6.94 -19.41
C LYS A 902 -30.69 7.57 -18.52
N LEU A 903 -29.43 7.27 -18.79
CA LEU A 903 -28.32 7.92 -18.11
C LEU A 903 -28.11 9.30 -18.73
N THR A 904 -28.14 10.35 -17.92
CA THR A 904 -28.05 11.75 -18.37
C THR A 904 -26.86 12.46 -17.77
N HIS A 905 -26.12 13.18 -18.62
CA HIS A 905 -25.18 14.22 -18.21
C HIS A 905 -25.87 15.58 -18.37
N THR A 906 -26.04 16.33 -17.28
CA THR A 906 -26.48 17.72 -17.29
C THR A 906 -25.49 18.59 -16.51
N PRO A 907 -25.45 19.92 -16.71
CA PRO A 907 -24.55 20.80 -15.94
C PRO A 907 -24.76 20.72 -14.43
N GLU A 908 -25.98 20.39 -13.98
CA GLU A 908 -26.33 20.25 -12.56
C GLU A 908 -25.97 18.88 -11.99
N SER A 909 -25.97 17.81 -12.81
CA SER A 909 -25.67 16.46 -12.37
C SER A 909 -24.20 16.04 -12.56
N LEU A 910 -23.50 16.64 -13.52
CA LEU A 910 -22.18 16.22 -14.00
C LEU A 910 -22.11 14.70 -14.24
N GLY A 911 -23.12 14.16 -14.92
CA GLY A 911 -23.20 12.73 -15.22
C GLY A 911 -23.62 11.84 -14.04
N LEU A 912 -23.84 12.38 -12.84
CA LEU A 912 -24.29 11.58 -11.70
C LEU A 912 -25.77 11.20 -11.87
N ASN A 913 -26.03 9.89 -11.86
CA ASN A 913 -27.34 9.27 -11.99
C ASN A 913 -27.57 8.30 -10.81
N THR A 914 -28.81 8.14 -10.38
CA THR A 914 -29.19 7.13 -9.36
C THR A 914 -29.85 5.95 -10.06
N LEU A 915 -29.39 4.73 -9.75
CA LEU A 915 -29.92 3.48 -10.27
C LEU A 915 -30.53 2.67 -9.12
N THR A 916 -31.69 2.07 -9.34
CA THR A 916 -32.34 1.18 -8.36
C THR A 916 -32.65 -0.15 -9.02
N PHE A 917 -32.01 -1.22 -8.57
CA PHE A 917 -32.16 -2.58 -9.10
C PHE A 917 -33.11 -3.38 -8.20
N PRO A 918 -34.32 -3.74 -8.68
CA PRO A 918 -35.25 -4.61 -7.95
C PRO A 918 -34.89 -6.09 -8.17
N PHE A 919 -34.40 -6.76 -7.12
CA PHE A 919 -34.15 -8.20 -7.12
C PHE A 919 -35.33 -8.96 -6.53
N ASN A 920 -35.81 -9.98 -7.22
CA ASN A 920 -36.91 -10.82 -6.76
C ASN A 920 -36.42 -11.71 -5.59
N THR A 921 -37.15 -11.71 -4.47
CA THR A 921 -36.79 -12.53 -3.30
C THR A 921 -37.14 -14.01 -3.48
N LYS A 922 -38.02 -14.35 -4.44
CA LYS A 922 -38.34 -15.75 -4.78
C LYS A 922 -37.10 -16.54 -5.18
N ASP A 923 -36.18 -15.93 -5.92
CA ASP A 923 -34.92 -16.56 -6.35
C ASP A 923 -34.04 -16.88 -5.11
N ILE A 924 -33.99 -15.96 -4.14
CA ILE A 924 -33.28 -16.10 -2.86
C ILE A 924 -33.89 -17.23 -2.00
N VAL A 925 -35.22 -17.37 -2.01
CA VAL A 925 -35.96 -18.45 -1.33
C VAL A 925 -35.70 -19.80 -1.98
N GLU A 926 -35.70 -19.89 -3.32
CA GLU A 926 -35.41 -21.12 -4.05
C GLU A 926 -33.96 -21.59 -3.84
N CYS A 927 -33.00 -20.67 -3.85
CA CYS A 927 -31.61 -20.97 -3.52
C CYS A 927 -31.36 -21.22 -2.01
N ARG A 928 -32.30 -20.88 -1.13
CA ARG A 928 -32.17 -20.94 0.36
C ARG A 928 -30.94 -20.19 0.91
N CYS A 929 -30.46 -19.15 0.21
CA CYS A 929 -29.24 -18.42 0.58
C CYS A 929 -29.53 -17.30 1.59
N ASN A 930 -28.71 -17.18 2.65
CA ASN A 930 -28.72 -16.02 3.53
C ASN A 930 -27.67 -14.98 3.09
N GLY A 931 -27.98 -13.70 3.31
CA GLY A 931 -27.06 -12.58 3.12
C GLY A 931 -26.08 -12.39 4.29
N PRO A 932 -25.24 -11.34 4.27
CA PRO A 932 -25.27 -10.23 3.32
C PRO A 932 -24.85 -10.65 1.90
N PHE A 933 -25.61 -10.20 0.90
CA PHE A 933 -25.33 -10.52 -0.50
C PHE A 933 -24.36 -9.50 -1.09
N ARG A 934 -23.41 -9.95 -1.91
CA ARG A 934 -22.60 -9.05 -2.74
C ARG A 934 -23.39 -8.70 -4.00
N PHE A 935 -23.68 -7.41 -4.20
CA PHE A 935 -24.25 -6.88 -5.43
C PHE A 935 -23.16 -6.68 -6.50
N GLY A 936 -23.50 -6.89 -7.78
CA GLY A 936 -22.62 -6.64 -8.92
C GLY A 936 -23.28 -7.07 -10.23
N GLY A 937 -22.50 -7.47 -11.23
CA GLY A 937 -22.97 -8.05 -12.49
C GLY A 937 -23.48 -7.03 -13.50
N ILE A 938 -23.00 -5.79 -13.40
CA ILE A 938 -23.64 -4.62 -14.00
C ILE A 938 -23.34 -4.56 -15.51
N ILE A 939 -24.04 -5.37 -16.30
CA ILE A 939 -23.88 -5.45 -17.77
C ILE A 939 -24.67 -4.30 -18.40
N VAL A 940 -23.97 -3.22 -18.75
CA VAL A 940 -24.53 -2.02 -19.35
C VAL A 940 -24.54 -2.12 -20.87
N ARG A 941 -25.73 -2.25 -21.47
CA ARG A 941 -25.91 -2.34 -22.94
C ARG A 941 -26.50 -1.05 -23.52
N PRO A 942 -25.81 -0.37 -24.46
CA PRO A 942 -26.38 0.76 -25.19
C PRO A 942 -27.64 0.35 -25.97
N SER A 943 -28.65 1.23 -26.05
CA SER A 943 -29.88 0.98 -26.82
C SER A 943 -29.70 1.04 -28.36
N ILE A 944 -28.48 1.24 -28.85
CA ILE A 944 -28.09 1.35 -30.26
C ILE A 944 -26.76 0.60 -30.38
N LYS A 945 -26.57 -0.25 -31.41
CA LYS A 945 -25.40 -1.15 -31.56
C LYS A 945 -24.06 -0.46 -31.26
N GLN A 946 -23.55 -0.71 -30.06
CA GLN A 946 -22.23 -0.39 -29.52
C GLN A 946 -21.96 -1.37 -28.38
N ASP A 947 -20.71 -1.41 -27.97
CA ASP A 947 -20.16 -2.37 -27.02
C ASP A 947 -20.86 -2.37 -25.64
N CYS A 948 -20.95 -3.55 -25.03
CA CYS A 948 -21.37 -3.70 -23.64
C CYS A 948 -20.23 -3.28 -22.72
N ILE A 949 -20.57 -2.50 -21.70
CA ILE A 949 -19.66 -2.06 -20.65
C ILE A 949 -20.03 -2.86 -19.40
N TYR A 950 -19.06 -3.51 -18.75
CA TYR A 950 -19.23 -4.05 -17.40
C TYR A 950 -18.77 -2.99 -16.41
N LEU A 951 -19.46 -2.93 -15.27
CA LEU A 951 -19.11 -2.04 -14.17
C LEU A 951 -19.17 -2.81 -12.87
N GLU A 952 -18.28 -2.46 -11.94
CA GLU A 952 -18.14 -3.19 -10.69
C GLU A 952 -18.98 -2.63 -9.55
N SER A 953 -19.30 -3.49 -8.60
CA SER A 953 -19.64 -3.08 -7.24
C SER A 953 -19.28 -4.20 -6.26
N SER A 954 -18.82 -3.87 -5.05
CA SER A 954 -18.92 -4.76 -3.88
C SER A 954 -19.70 -4.07 -2.77
N TYR A 955 -20.73 -3.31 -3.17
CA TYR A 955 -21.83 -3.03 -2.27
C TYR A 955 -22.35 -4.36 -1.71
N GLN A 956 -22.38 -4.46 -0.38
CA GLN A 956 -22.96 -5.60 0.32
C GLN A 956 -24.28 -5.16 0.93
N THR A 957 -25.32 -5.98 0.74
CA THR A 957 -26.64 -5.69 1.31
C THR A 957 -26.62 -5.81 2.84
N ALA A 958 -27.70 -5.38 3.50
CA ALA A 958 -28.03 -5.89 4.83
C ALA A 958 -28.07 -7.44 4.85
N ALA A 959 -27.88 -8.02 6.05
CA ALA A 959 -27.81 -9.47 6.26
C ALA A 959 -29.20 -10.13 6.31
N TYR A 960 -29.94 -10.05 5.19
CA TYR A 960 -31.26 -10.68 5.05
C TYR A 960 -31.17 -12.21 5.16
N ARG A 961 -32.04 -12.82 5.98
CA ARG A 961 -32.26 -14.27 5.94
C ARG A 961 -33.32 -14.59 4.87
N PHE A 962 -33.16 -15.66 4.07
CA PHE A 962 -34.17 -16.02 3.05
C PHE A 962 -35.57 -16.26 3.65
N ARG A 963 -35.59 -16.64 4.93
CA ARG A 963 -36.78 -16.89 5.76
C ARG A 963 -37.62 -15.63 6.00
N GLU A 964 -37.04 -14.42 5.86
CA GLU A 964 -37.79 -13.15 5.89
C GLU A 964 -38.66 -12.94 4.64
N PHE A 965 -38.52 -13.82 3.64
CA PHE A 965 -39.26 -13.83 2.38
C PHE A 965 -40.12 -15.09 2.19
N THR A 966 -40.23 -15.94 3.22
CA THR A 966 -41.06 -17.16 3.18
C THR A 966 -42.31 -17.02 4.05
N PRO A 967 -43.52 -17.35 3.56
CA PRO A 967 -44.72 -17.38 4.37
C PRO A 967 -44.61 -18.39 5.52
N LEU A 968 -45.02 -18.01 6.73
CA LEU A 968 -44.93 -18.82 7.96
C LEU A 968 -45.82 -20.09 7.96
N GLY A 969 -46.69 -20.26 6.97
CA GLY A 969 -47.71 -21.31 6.94
C GLY A 969 -47.18 -22.68 6.52
N ASN A 970 -46.64 -23.46 7.47
CA ASN A 970 -46.73 -24.95 7.56
C ASN A 970 -45.87 -25.56 8.70
N ILE A 971 -45.72 -24.85 9.82
CA ILE A 971 -45.03 -25.39 11.01
C ILE A 971 -45.93 -26.43 11.69
N ILE A 972 -45.42 -27.65 11.85
CA ILE A 972 -46.16 -28.80 12.39
C ILE A 972 -45.45 -29.41 13.59
N ASN A 973 -46.22 -29.94 14.54
CA ASN A 973 -45.67 -30.74 15.62
C ASN A 973 -45.14 -32.08 15.07
N VAL A 974 -43.89 -32.42 15.35
CA VAL A 974 -43.22 -33.66 14.91
C VAL A 974 -42.74 -34.52 16.09
N SER A 975 -43.16 -34.19 17.31
CA SER A 975 -42.70 -34.82 18.56
C SER A 975 -42.91 -36.34 18.60
N ASP A 976 -43.98 -36.85 17.99
CA ASP A 976 -44.28 -38.29 17.91
C ASP A 976 -43.39 -39.05 16.90
N ASN A 977 -42.60 -38.33 16.08
CA ASN A 977 -41.73 -38.89 15.06
C ASN A 977 -40.23 -38.83 15.42
N ILE A 978 -39.89 -38.27 16.59
CA ILE A 978 -38.53 -38.06 17.08
C ILE A 978 -38.31 -38.67 18.47
N SER A 979 -37.04 -38.86 18.83
CA SER A 979 -36.61 -39.11 20.21
C SER A 979 -35.85 -37.87 20.68
N LEU A 980 -36.24 -37.30 21.82
CA LEU A 980 -35.55 -36.17 22.42
C LEU A 980 -35.16 -36.52 23.86
N THR A 981 -33.86 -36.52 24.15
CA THR A 981 -33.32 -36.86 25.47
C THR A 981 -32.35 -35.79 25.96
N PHE A 982 -32.31 -35.55 27.28
CA PHE A 982 -31.55 -34.45 27.88
C PHE A 982 -30.55 -34.98 28.89
N ASN A 983 -29.26 -34.84 28.56
CA ASN A 983 -28.14 -35.42 29.29
C ASN A 983 -27.13 -34.33 29.71
N HIS A 984 -26.09 -34.72 30.46
CA HIS A 984 -24.94 -33.85 30.81
C HIS A 984 -25.30 -32.50 31.46
N TRP A 985 -26.24 -32.55 32.41
CA TRP A 985 -26.78 -31.41 33.15
C TRP A 985 -25.75 -30.67 34.03
N ASN A 986 -25.43 -29.43 33.66
CA ASN A 986 -24.58 -28.50 34.39
C ASN A 986 -25.37 -27.27 34.87
N LEU A 987 -24.85 -26.53 35.85
CA LEU A 987 -25.43 -25.26 36.31
C LEU A 987 -24.63 -24.10 35.70
N ASN A 988 -25.30 -23.22 34.97
CA ASN A 988 -24.70 -21.96 34.54
C ASN A 988 -24.70 -20.96 35.72
N PRO A 989 -23.52 -20.54 36.22
CA PRO A 989 -23.44 -19.66 37.39
C PRO A 989 -23.88 -18.22 37.11
N ASN A 990 -24.00 -17.83 35.83
CA ASN A 990 -24.33 -16.47 35.41
C ASN A 990 -25.84 -16.29 35.18
N SER A 991 -26.49 -17.25 34.51
CA SER A 991 -27.95 -17.23 34.27
C SER A 991 -28.76 -17.88 35.41
N GLY A 992 -28.13 -18.77 36.19
CA GLY A 992 -28.81 -19.61 37.18
C GLY A 992 -29.67 -20.71 36.55
N ALA A 993 -29.66 -20.85 35.22
CA ALA A 993 -30.31 -21.94 34.51
C ALA A 993 -29.44 -23.20 34.55
N LEU A 994 -30.06 -24.33 34.25
CA LEU A 994 -29.34 -25.57 34.00
C LEU A 994 -29.10 -25.72 32.50
N THR A 995 -27.83 -25.84 32.14
CA THR A 995 -27.37 -26.16 30.78
C THR A 995 -27.46 -27.67 30.58
N ALA A 996 -28.06 -28.12 29.48
CA ALA A 996 -28.21 -29.54 29.16
C ALA A 996 -27.86 -29.83 27.69
N THR A 997 -27.25 -30.99 27.44
CA THR A 997 -27.08 -31.51 26.08
C THR A 997 -28.37 -32.21 25.66
N ALA A 998 -29.09 -31.61 24.71
CA ALA A 998 -30.21 -32.23 24.03
C ALA A 998 -29.68 -33.15 22.93
N THR A 999 -30.10 -34.42 22.92
CA THR A 999 -29.91 -35.34 21.80
C THR A 999 -31.26 -35.55 21.12
N LEU A 1000 -31.36 -35.03 19.89
CA LEU A 1000 -32.53 -35.13 19.03
C LEU A 1000 -32.25 -36.17 17.94
N GLN A 1001 -32.98 -37.27 17.94
CA GLN A 1001 -32.94 -38.28 16.88
C GLN A 1001 -34.24 -38.28 16.10
N ASN A 1002 -34.17 -38.25 14.76
CA ASN A 1002 -35.34 -38.53 13.94
C ASN A 1002 -35.58 -40.05 13.91
N ILE A 1003 -36.72 -40.53 14.43
CA ILE A 1003 -36.99 -41.98 14.52
C ILE A 1003 -37.53 -42.52 13.19
N ALA A 1004 -38.46 -41.78 12.58
CA ALA A 1004 -39.27 -42.29 11.46
C ALA A 1004 -39.65 -41.22 10.44
N GLY A 1005 -39.31 -39.94 10.69
CA GLY A 1005 -39.83 -38.81 9.94
C GLY A 1005 -41.36 -38.68 10.07
N LYS A 1006 -41.93 -37.65 9.43
CA LYS A 1006 -43.37 -37.68 9.15
C LYS A 1006 -43.60 -38.55 7.92
N ASN A 1007 -44.09 -39.77 8.14
CA ASN A 1007 -44.30 -40.80 7.12
C ASN A 1007 -43.03 -41.21 6.32
N GLY A 1008 -41.85 -41.24 6.96
CA GLY A 1008 -40.59 -41.66 6.32
C GLY A 1008 -39.81 -40.55 5.62
N ALA A 1009 -40.26 -39.29 5.68
CA ALA A 1009 -39.55 -38.15 5.10
C ALA A 1009 -38.63 -37.45 6.13
N PRO A 1010 -37.49 -36.86 5.71
CA PRO A 1010 -36.66 -36.02 6.57
C PRO A 1010 -37.40 -34.83 7.20
N LEU A 1011 -36.81 -34.29 8.26
CA LEU A 1011 -37.20 -33.03 8.88
C LEU A 1011 -36.25 -31.92 8.39
N GLU A 1012 -36.78 -30.75 8.01
CA GLU A 1012 -35.97 -29.65 7.47
C GLU A 1012 -36.56 -28.26 7.79
N LYS A 1013 -35.79 -27.23 7.42
CA LYS A 1013 -36.08 -25.79 7.55
C LYS A 1013 -36.17 -25.28 8.99
N ALA A 1014 -37.00 -25.82 9.89
CA ALA A 1014 -37.13 -25.26 11.24
C ALA A 1014 -37.18 -26.33 12.34
N PHE A 1015 -36.73 -25.96 13.55
CA PHE A 1015 -36.77 -26.78 14.75
C PHE A 1015 -37.07 -25.88 15.96
N TRP A 1016 -38.31 -25.86 16.42
CA TRP A 1016 -38.73 -25.09 17.60
C TRP A 1016 -38.92 -26.02 18.80
N LEU A 1017 -38.17 -25.76 19.88
CA LEU A 1017 -38.31 -26.45 21.17
C LEU A 1017 -39.38 -25.76 22.02
N VAL A 1018 -40.54 -26.41 22.11
CA VAL A 1018 -41.71 -25.90 22.87
C VAL A 1018 -41.78 -26.65 24.20
N LEU A 1019 -41.79 -25.92 25.32
CA LEU A 1019 -41.88 -26.49 26.67
C LEU A 1019 -43.09 -25.93 27.43
N PRO A 1020 -43.87 -26.75 28.16
CA PRO A 1020 -44.91 -26.25 29.06
C PRO A 1020 -44.33 -25.39 30.20
N SER A 1021 -44.44 -24.07 30.07
CA SER A 1021 -43.91 -23.08 31.01
C SER A 1021 -44.60 -23.20 32.38
N GLY A 1022 -43.88 -23.68 33.40
CA GLY A 1022 -44.48 -24.04 34.68
C GLY A 1022 -43.53 -23.98 35.88
N SER A 1023 -44.04 -24.39 37.05
CA SER A 1023 -43.28 -24.28 38.31
C SER A 1023 -42.16 -25.32 38.47
N HIS A 1024 -42.12 -26.36 37.62
CA HIS A 1024 -41.05 -27.37 37.60
C HIS A 1024 -39.99 -27.09 36.53
N ASN A 1025 -40.43 -26.70 35.33
CA ASN A 1025 -39.61 -26.52 34.14
C ASN A 1025 -40.10 -25.31 33.33
N ARG A 1026 -39.17 -24.56 32.73
CA ARG A 1026 -39.43 -23.55 31.69
C ARG A 1026 -38.12 -23.25 30.91
N LEU A 1027 -38.24 -22.69 29.72
CA LEU A 1027 -37.11 -22.20 28.93
C LEU A 1027 -36.37 -21.06 29.65
N CYS A 1028 -35.08 -20.86 29.34
CA CYS A 1028 -34.31 -19.70 29.80
C CYS A 1028 -34.48 -18.48 28.87
N GLN A 1029 -34.60 -18.72 27.57
CA GLN A 1029 -34.86 -17.76 26.50
C GLN A 1029 -36.16 -18.17 25.77
N ILE A 1030 -36.92 -17.20 25.27
CA ILE A 1030 -38.17 -17.41 24.55
C ILE A 1030 -38.11 -16.54 23.29
N ASP A 1031 -38.17 -17.16 22.13
CA ASP A 1031 -38.08 -16.48 20.83
C ASP A 1031 -39.45 -16.20 20.22
N GLY A 1032 -40.48 -16.90 20.70
CA GLY A 1032 -41.88 -16.63 20.37
C GLY A 1032 -42.87 -17.51 21.15
N GLN A 1033 -44.13 -17.46 20.73
CA GLN A 1033 -45.18 -18.35 21.24
C GLN A 1033 -45.91 -19.03 20.07
N THR A 1034 -46.35 -20.27 20.28
CA THR A 1034 -47.19 -20.99 19.33
C THR A 1034 -48.62 -20.42 19.28
N ASP A 1035 -49.41 -20.78 18.25
CA ASP A 1035 -50.85 -20.45 18.17
C ASP A 1035 -51.66 -20.95 19.38
N THR A 1036 -51.13 -21.94 20.10
CA THR A 1036 -51.70 -22.50 21.34
C THR A 1036 -51.25 -21.78 22.61
N GLY A 1037 -50.44 -20.71 22.49
CA GLY A 1037 -49.97 -19.90 23.61
C GLY A 1037 -48.85 -20.55 24.43
N LEU A 1038 -48.03 -21.42 23.84
CA LEU A 1038 -46.88 -22.04 24.50
C LEU A 1038 -45.57 -21.35 24.08
N ASP A 1039 -44.72 -21.05 25.08
CA ASP A 1039 -43.39 -20.48 24.88
C ASP A 1039 -42.49 -21.45 24.08
N TYR A 1040 -41.78 -20.94 23.07
CA TYR A 1040 -40.80 -21.70 22.30
C TYR A 1040 -39.42 -21.03 22.23
N LEU A 1041 -38.40 -21.87 22.07
CA LEU A 1041 -37.02 -21.51 21.73
C LEU A 1041 -36.73 -22.02 20.32
N ASP A 1042 -36.22 -21.17 19.43
CA ASP A 1042 -35.80 -21.59 18.10
C ASP A 1042 -34.40 -22.21 18.21
N VAL A 1043 -34.31 -23.52 17.96
CA VAL A 1043 -33.08 -24.30 18.01
C VAL A 1043 -32.57 -24.67 16.61
N THR A 1044 -33.15 -24.06 15.56
CA THR A 1044 -32.80 -24.31 14.15
C THR A 1044 -31.33 -24.03 13.87
N ASP A 1045 -30.83 -22.82 14.13
CA ASP A 1045 -29.45 -22.43 13.86
C ASP A 1045 -28.44 -23.34 14.61
N ALA A 1046 -28.82 -23.88 15.78
CA ALA A 1046 -28.01 -24.80 16.59
C ALA A 1046 -28.08 -26.27 16.15
N ILE A 1047 -29.04 -26.64 15.30
CA ILE A 1047 -29.15 -27.97 14.67
C ILE A 1047 -28.51 -27.93 13.28
N GLU A 1048 -28.85 -26.93 12.46
CA GLU A 1048 -28.32 -26.77 11.10
C GLU A 1048 -26.78 -26.59 11.06
N ALA A 1049 -26.16 -26.10 12.15
CA ALA A 1049 -24.70 -26.07 12.30
C ALA A 1049 -24.03 -27.46 12.44
N GLU A 1050 -24.77 -28.46 12.94
CA GLU A 1050 -24.23 -29.80 13.24
C GLU A 1050 -24.63 -30.84 12.19
N LEU A 1051 -25.78 -30.66 11.48
CA LEU A 1051 -26.25 -31.60 10.43
C LEU A 1051 -25.19 -31.94 9.37
N PRO A 1052 -24.40 -30.99 8.81
CA PRO A 1052 -23.39 -31.31 7.80
C PRO A 1052 -22.27 -32.26 8.26
N GLN A 1053 -22.16 -32.53 9.57
CA GLN A 1053 -21.16 -33.44 10.14
C GLN A 1053 -21.68 -34.88 10.32
N LEU A 1054 -22.99 -35.12 10.14
CA LEU A 1054 -23.64 -36.39 10.48
C LEU A 1054 -23.80 -37.36 9.30
N GLY A 1055 -23.88 -36.85 8.07
CA GLY A 1055 -24.32 -37.67 6.93
C GLY A 1055 -23.99 -37.07 5.55
N ASN A 1056 -25.04 -36.85 4.76
CA ASN A 1056 -25.00 -36.59 3.32
C ASN A 1056 -24.49 -35.17 2.89
N CYS A 1057 -24.00 -34.37 3.85
CA CYS A 1057 -23.63 -32.95 3.72
C CYS A 1057 -24.76 -31.96 3.36
N ASP A 1058 -26.04 -32.32 3.55
CA ASP A 1058 -27.16 -31.39 3.46
C ASP A 1058 -27.68 -30.91 4.84
N LEU A 1059 -28.77 -30.13 4.83
CA LEU A 1059 -29.37 -29.52 6.03
C LEU A 1059 -30.71 -30.17 6.43
N LYS A 1060 -30.84 -31.49 6.19
CA LYS A 1060 -31.97 -32.30 6.63
C LYS A 1060 -31.54 -33.23 7.76
N LEU A 1061 -32.47 -33.56 8.65
CA LEU A 1061 -32.31 -34.62 9.62
C LEU A 1061 -33.04 -35.87 9.10
N ASP A 1062 -32.30 -36.81 8.50
CA ASP A 1062 -32.88 -38.00 7.86
C ASP A 1062 -33.36 -39.03 8.90
N PRO A 1063 -34.36 -39.89 8.58
CA PRO A 1063 -34.86 -40.90 9.51
C PRO A 1063 -33.77 -41.90 9.94
N GLY A 1064 -33.40 -41.85 11.23
CA GLY A 1064 -32.33 -42.61 11.86
C GLY A 1064 -31.23 -41.73 12.45
N GLU A 1065 -31.01 -40.53 11.90
CA GLU A 1065 -29.94 -39.61 12.30
C GLU A 1065 -30.21 -38.93 13.65
N ALA A 1066 -29.13 -38.59 14.37
CA ALA A 1066 -29.18 -37.99 15.69
C ALA A 1066 -28.20 -36.82 15.85
N VAL A 1067 -28.73 -35.63 16.10
CA VAL A 1067 -27.98 -34.39 16.35
C VAL A 1067 -27.89 -34.11 17.85
N GLN A 1068 -26.80 -33.49 18.30
CA GLN A 1068 -26.64 -33.01 19.67
C GLN A 1068 -26.42 -31.51 19.70
N PHE A 1069 -27.24 -30.81 20.48
CA PHE A 1069 -27.13 -29.36 20.70
C PHE A 1069 -27.29 -29.03 22.19
N THR A 1070 -26.92 -27.82 22.59
CA THR A 1070 -26.96 -27.40 23.99
C THR A 1070 -28.10 -26.42 24.22
N ILE A 1071 -28.85 -26.60 25.31
CA ILE A 1071 -29.95 -25.70 25.71
C ILE A 1071 -29.78 -25.24 27.16
N GLU A 1072 -30.33 -24.06 27.49
CA GLU A 1072 -30.46 -23.58 28.88
C GLU A 1072 -31.94 -23.58 29.30
N VAL A 1073 -32.24 -24.25 30.41
CA VAL A 1073 -33.60 -24.32 30.98
C VAL A 1073 -33.58 -24.17 32.49
N PHE A 1074 -34.63 -23.58 33.05
CA PHE A 1074 -34.85 -23.60 34.49
C PHE A 1074 -35.59 -24.89 34.86
N SER A 1075 -34.86 -25.92 35.29
CA SER A 1075 -35.41 -27.22 35.74
C SER A 1075 -35.17 -27.45 37.23
N ARG A 1076 -36.14 -28.06 37.93
CA ARG A 1076 -36.02 -28.42 39.36
C ARG A 1076 -35.41 -29.78 39.63
N ASP A 1077 -35.60 -30.74 38.72
CA ASP A 1077 -35.27 -32.16 38.92
C ASP A 1077 -34.35 -32.74 37.84
N ARG A 1078 -33.90 -31.91 36.89
CA ARG A 1078 -33.11 -32.31 35.71
C ARG A 1078 -33.89 -33.23 34.76
N SER A 1079 -35.20 -33.07 34.72
CA SER A 1079 -36.08 -33.67 33.71
C SER A 1079 -36.77 -32.57 32.89
N ILE A 1080 -37.08 -32.86 31.63
CA ILE A 1080 -37.95 -32.03 30.80
C ILE A 1080 -39.11 -32.89 30.27
N PRO A 1081 -40.15 -33.11 31.08
CA PRO A 1081 -41.33 -33.86 30.64
C PRO A 1081 -42.10 -33.03 29.60
N GLN A 1082 -42.66 -33.70 28.60
CA GLN A 1082 -43.48 -33.08 27.55
C GLN A 1082 -42.75 -31.99 26.72
N ALA A 1083 -41.42 -32.10 26.56
CA ALA A 1083 -40.71 -31.34 25.54
C ALA A 1083 -41.24 -31.70 24.14
N GLN A 1084 -41.57 -30.70 23.33
CA GLN A 1084 -42.06 -30.87 21.97
C GLN A 1084 -41.11 -30.22 20.97
N ILE A 1085 -40.99 -30.81 19.78
CA ILE A 1085 -40.34 -30.19 18.62
C ILE A 1085 -41.40 -29.95 17.54
N PHE A 1086 -41.40 -28.73 17.01
CA PHE A 1086 -42.12 -28.36 15.81
C PHE A 1086 -41.13 -28.13 14.67
N SER A 1087 -41.50 -28.51 13.45
CA SER A 1087 -40.66 -28.44 12.26
C SER A 1087 -41.52 -28.21 11.02
N PHE A 1088 -40.89 -27.86 9.89
CA PHE A 1088 -41.58 -27.83 8.59
C PHE A 1088 -41.47 -29.20 7.90
N TRP A 1089 -42.34 -29.43 6.92
CA TRP A 1089 -42.26 -30.57 6.03
C TRP A 1089 -41.72 -30.15 4.65
N ALA A 1090 -41.14 -31.11 3.92
CA ALA A 1090 -40.74 -30.92 2.54
C ALA A 1090 -41.97 -31.08 1.63
N ASP A 1091 -42.47 -29.93 1.18
CA ASP A 1091 -43.50 -29.71 0.16
C ASP A 1091 -44.97 -30.08 0.52
N PRO A 1092 -45.95 -29.39 -0.12
CA PRO A 1092 -47.38 -29.63 0.11
C PRO A 1092 -47.84 -31.00 -0.46
N PRO A 1093 -49.04 -31.49 -0.09
CA PRO A 1093 -49.64 -32.64 -0.77
C PRO A 1093 -49.75 -32.38 -2.29
N PRO A 1094 -49.50 -33.39 -3.14
CA PRO A 1094 -49.39 -33.20 -4.57
C PRO A 1094 -50.70 -32.72 -5.19
N GLU A 1095 -50.62 -31.73 -6.09
CA GLU A 1095 -51.77 -31.30 -6.89
C GLU A 1095 -52.32 -32.48 -7.73
N PRO A 1096 -53.63 -32.79 -7.62
CA PRO A 1096 -54.26 -33.71 -8.55
C PRO A 1096 -54.38 -33.04 -9.92
N GLN A 1097 -53.43 -33.33 -10.82
CA GLN A 1097 -53.52 -32.89 -12.22
C GLN A 1097 -54.73 -33.57 -12.90
N ILE A 1098 -55.86 -32.86 -12.95
CA ILE A 1098 -57.00 -33.21 -13.81
C ILE A 1098 -56.78 -32.55 -15.18
N PRO A 1099 -56.60 -33.33 -16.27
CA PRO A 1099 -56.38 -32.77 -17.60
C PRO A 1099 -57.57 -31.96 -18.09
N SER A 1100 -57.29 -30.88 -18.83
CA SER A 1100 -58.31 -30.07 -19.49
C SER A 1100 -59.00 -30.84 -20.63
N GLY A 1101 -60.20 -31.38 -20.38
CA GLY A 1101 -61.12 -31.79 -21.46
C GLY A 1101 -61.96 -33.05 -21.24
N THR A 1102 -61.61 -33.94 -20.30
CA THR A 1102 -62.33 -35.22 -20.10
C THR A 1102 -62.41 -35.64 -18.64
N ILE A 1103 -63.62 -36.00 -18.19
CA ILE A 1103 -63.87 -36.58 -16.86
C ILE A 1103 -63.64 -38.10 -16.94
N PRO A 1104 -62.89 -38.74 -16.02
CA PRO A 1104 -62.78 -40.20 -15.94
C PRO A 1104 -64.07 -40.85 -15.41
N ASP A 1105 -64.28 -42.13 -15.75
CA ASP A 1105 -65.48 -42.92 -15.37
C ASP A 1105 -65.53 -43.35 -13.87
N THR A 1106 -64.78 -42.68 -12.99
CA THR A 1106 -64.78 -42.92 -11.54
C THR A 1106 -65.79 -42.01 -10.81
N PRO A 1107 -66.31 -42.41 -9.63
CA PRO A 1107 -67.14 -41.53 -8.82
C PRO A 1107 -66.36 -40.29 -8.36
N LEU A 1108 -67.03 -39.13 -8.33
CA LEU A 1108 -66.44 -37.87 -7.86
C LEU A 1108 -66.75 -37.62 -6.38
N ASP A 1109 -65.84 -36.91 -5.70
CA ASP A 1109 -66.04 -36.39 -4.34
C ASP A 1109 -66.47 -34.90 -4.34
N ASP A 1110 -66.83 -34.44 -3.14
CA ASP A 1110 -67.31 -33.07 -2.87
C ASP A 1110 -66.28 -31.99 -3.29
N CYS A 1111 -64.98 -32.25 -3.13
CA CYS A 1111 -63.91 -31.30 -3.45
C CYS A 1111 -63.70 -31.16 -4.95
N ALA A 1112 -63.63 -32.28 -5.67
CA ALA A 1112 -63.50 -32.30 -7.12
C ALA A 1112 -64.73 -31.65 -7.80
N LEU A 1113 -65.93 -31.79 -7.21
CA LEU A 1113 -67.13 -31.09 -7.69
C LEU A 1113 -67.05 -29.58 -7.48
N LEU A 1114 -66.58 -29.10 -6.31
CA LEU A 1114 -66.42 -27.67 -6.01
C LEU A 1114 -65.40 -26.99 -6.94
N LEU A 1115 -64.27 -27.65 -7.23
CA LEU A 1115 -63.24 -27.13 -8.15
C LEU A 1115 -63.75 -26.97 -9.60
N LEU A 1116 -64.62 -27.88 -10.05
CA LEU A 1116 -65.30 -27.73 -11.35
C LEU A 1116 -66.32 -26.58 -11.34
N LEU A 1117 -66.97 -26.34 -10.20
CA LEU A 1117 -67.95 -25.27 -10.03
C LEU A 1117 -67.28 -23.88 -10.06
N GLU A 1118 -66.07 -23.74 -9.51
CA GLU A 1118 -65.26 -22.53 -9.68
C GLU A 1118 -64.80 -22.31 -11.12
N LYS A 1119 -64.32 -23.35 -11.82
CA LYS A 1119 -63.90 -23.22 -13.23
C LYS A 1119 -65.06 -22.83 -14.16
N TRP A 1120 -66.26 -23.31 -13.86
CA TRP A 1120 -67.48 -22.87 -14.55
C TRP A 1120 -67.80 -21.39 -14.27
N HIS A 1121 -67.57 -20.90 -13.05
CA HIS A 1121 -67.69 -19.47 -12.71
C HIS A 1121 -66.63 -18.55 -13.36
N ARG A 1122 -65.64 -19.11 -14.06
CA ARG A 1122 -64.56 -18.39 -14.76
C ARG A 1122 -64.62 -18.58 -16.30
N ASP A 1123 -65.71 -19.14 -16.81
CA ASP A 1123 -65.90 -19.54 -18.22
C ASP A 1123 -64.86 -20.58 -18.75
N GLU A 1124 -64.12 -21.25 -17.87
CA GLU A 1124 -63.08 -22.23 -18.25
C GLU A 1124 -63.66 -23.60 -18.69
N ILE A 1125 -64.89 -23.93 -18.29
CA ILE A 1125 -65.61 -25.16 -18.69
C ILE A 1125 -67.09 -24.88 -19.00
N THR A 1126 -67.72 -25.76 -19.79
CA THR A 1126 -69.14 -25.60 -20.19
C THR A 1126 -70.12 -26.27 -19.23
N ASP A 1127 -71.37 -25.78 -19.21
CA ASP A 1127 -72.52 -26.33 -18.46
C ASP A 1127 -72.64 -27.86 -18.57
N ALA A 1128 -72.36 -28.42 -19.76
CA ALA A 1128 -72.46 -29.84 -20.03
C ALA A 1128 -71.45 -30.68 -19.22
N VAL A 1129 -70.24 -30.15 -18.98
CA VAL A 1129 -69.19 -30.80 -18.18
C VAL A 1129 -69.59 -30.79 -16.70
N LEU A 1130 -70.05 -29.64 -16.19
CA LEU A 1130 -70.51 -29.51 -14.80
C LEU A 1130 -71.72 -30.42 -14.53
N LEU A 1131 -72.70 -30.47 -15.45
CA LEU A 1131 -73.88 -31.33 -15.36
C LEU A 1131 -73.60 -32.84 -15.52
N GLN A 1132 -72.39 -33.23 -15.96
CA GLN A 1132 -71.93 -34.62 -15.95
C GLN A 1132 -71.31 -34.96 -14.59
N ALA A 1133 -70.40 -34.12 -14.08
CA ALA A 1133 -69.76 -34.29 -12.78
C ALA A 1133 -70.76 -34.39 -11.62
N ILE A 1134 -71.81 -33.54 -11.59
CA ILE A 1134 -72.88 -33.59 -10.59
C ILE A 1134 -73.56 -34.96 -10.52
N ARG A 1135 -73.70 -35.68 -11.65
CA ARG A 1135 -74.37 -37.00 -11.68
C ARG A 1135 -73.46 -38.12 -11.16
N GLN A 1136 -72.17 -38.05 -11.45
CA GLN A 1136 -71.19 -39.00 -10.92
C GLN A 1136 -71.02 -38.83 -9.41
N TRP A 1137 -71.09 -37.59 -8.89
CA TRP A 1137 -71.14 -37.29 -7.45
C TRP A 1137 -72.45 -37.77 -6.78
N GLN A 1138 -73.59 -37.65 -7.45
CA GLN A 1138 -74.90 -38.10 -6.92
C GLN A 1138 -75.14 -39.62 -6.99
N THR A 1139 -74.21 -40.40 -7.55
CA THR A 1139 -74.35 -41.86 -7.64
C THR A 1139 -73.85 -42.51 -6.34
N PRO A 1140 -74.68 -43.31 -5.63
CA PRO A 1140 -74.23 -44.01 -4.42
C PRO A 1140 -73.05 -44.95 -4.70
N GLN A 1141 -72.07 -44.91 -3.80
CA GLN A 1141 -70.79 -45.64 -3.87
C GLN A 1141 -70.96 -47.17 -3.80
#